data_AF-A0A6C1S253-F1
#
_entry.id   AF-A0A6C1S253-F1
#
_cell.length_a   1.000
_cell.length_b   1.000
_cell.length_c   1.000
_cell.angle_alpha   90.00
_cell.angle_beta   90.00
_cell.angle_gamma   90.00
#
_symmetry.space_group_name_H-M   'P 1'
#
loop_
_entity.id
_entity.type
_entity.pdbx_description
1 polymer ?
#
loop_
_entity_poly.entity_id
_entity_poly.type
_entity_poly.pdbx_seq_one_letter_code
_entity_poly.pdbx_strand_id
1 'polypeptide(L)'
;MMSLFHVCSNRKRCYLNLNLINMKKVFGLIFTVLLFFVTSCEDDEVSPDFGIIANAGDDREVFAGEEVILDGTGTVDESGEGFQADWSFVTTPEGSEAVIVDAASITARFTPDIEGEYSIRLTVENDYGSDSDEINILAIDASDMATIFELAENTEGFSILTEAVLRFPELVAFLSDENLSLTLMAPNDEAFEDLFAASAYNSLDDIPDNILLDILLYHVIGETILRASDIAGGSVLKPMLEGAEIIVTVDGEEIFLNNNALISSADIHAVNGIVHVINAVLLPPLKISGDFSEDLVLSAPFEYFVTSRMRILNQSTLTIAPGTRLSFAEDASLIVQDGSIISAEGTAEDQILLTATEETPGWWRGVQIRETQSTANILDHVIIEYGGGGTYWSTQSRTANLVVGGRISSEAARVTVSNSIFRHSADAGIYVRDPSELPASVNNNYTGNKISGIIPATGIEYFDGSSAYTGNETDGIVIYSGDYNVRNVTWKNSGVPYIVNDRIRISEIELTIEAGTEFAFNNDTYFQVRDGAIIRAHGEQGNPVMFTATENTPGWWRGFNIQGSMSTQNVLDHVIIEYAGGNGFWSTHNTYANLVIGGRIASEAARLRVTNSVFRNSEEHGLHLTSSSEMPASSGNIYTDNMRAPVFMGQSGMHFMDGGSSFTGNNGNDHILVVRQGETSGNITWNKLDVPYRAREELRIFETELTIEAGAVFEFENGAGLAFRDNTVISIEGTSDDPVLFTGSEKVEGWWKGLLLSNTPSSQNTIDNVIIEYGGGGSYWSTHNQLANLVIGGRTGSDAARVSVTNSIFRNSGDYGIVISAESDVNDDLCTENVFEGNQGGNCFFR
;
A
#
# COMPACT_ATOMS: atom_id res chain seq x y z
N MET A 1 -3.70 -35.07 45.11
CA MET A 1 -4.27 -34.02 45.99
C MET A 1 -4.74 -32.91 45.07
N MET A 2 -6.04 -32.75 44.89
CA MET A 2 -6.94 -31.95 45.76
C MET A 2 -6.65 -30.44 45.68
N SER A 3 -7.58 -29.51 45.43
CA SER A 3 -8.97 -29.53 44.92
C SER A 3 -9.63 -28.19 45.27
N LEU A 4 -10.28 -27.57 44.27
CA LEU A 4 -11.55 -26.79 44.33
C LEU A 4 -11.58 -25.48 45.18
N PHE A 5 -12.45 -24.49 44.93
CA PHE A 5 -13.85 -24.44 44.44
C PHE A 5 -14.05 -23.32 43.36
N HIS A 6 -14.88 -23.46 42.31
CA HIS A 6 -16.38 -23.39 42.21
C HIS A 6 -16.94 -21.97 42.50
N VAL A 7 -17.91 -21.39 41.78
CA VAL A 7 -19.20 -21.84 41.16
C VAL A 7 -19.48 -20.98 39.88
N CYS A 8 -19.79 -21.49 38.68
CA CYS A 8 -21.11 -21.89 38.09
C CYS A 8 -22.17 -20.76 37.93
N SER A 9 -23.06 -20.71 36.90
CA SER A 9 -23.53 -21.77 35.99
C SER A 9 -24.16 -21.30 34.65
N ASN A 10 -24.24 -22.22 33.66
CA ASN A 10 -25.30 -22.40 32.62
C ASN A 10 -25.46 -21.33 31.51
N ARG A 11 -25.63 -21.63 30.21
CA ARG A 11 -25.74 -22.85 29.33
C ARG A 11 -25.20 -22.44 27.93
N LYS A 12 -24.85 -23.29 26.95
CA LYS A 12 -24.78 -24.77 26.78
C LYS A 12 -23.59 -25.09 25.82
N ARG A 13 -23.52 -26.31 25.27
CA ARG A 13 -22.68 -26.72 24.11
C ARG A 13 -23.42 -27.80 23.30
N CYS A 14 -23.06 -27.98 22.02
CA CYS A 14 -22.80 -29.29 21.41
C CYS A 14 -21.82 -29.13 20.24
N TYR A 15 -20.74 -29.92 20.25
CA TYR A 15 -19.79 -30.21 19.17
C TYR A 15 -19.05 -31.47 19.61
N LEU A 16 -18.92 -32.48 18.73
CA LEU A 16 -17.73 -33.35 18.68
C LEU A 16 -17.67 -34.04 17.32
N ASN A 17 -16.49 -34.55 16.97
CA ASN A 17 -16.13 -34.99 15.63
C ASN A 17 -15.30 -36.29 15.69
N LEU A 18 -15.41 -37.12 14.65
CA LEU A 18 -14.48 -38.17 14.17
C LEU A 18 -13.98 -39.32 15.09
N ASN A 19 -14.37 -40.54 14.67
CA ASN A 19 -13.53 -41.71 14.29
C ASN A 19 -13.12 -42.88 15.24
N LEU A 20 -13.15 -44.05 14.58
CA LEU A 20 -12.39 -45.32 14.76
C LEU A 20 -12.76 -46.28 15.90
N ILE A 21 -13.24 -47.48 15.53
CA ILE A 21 -12.51 -48.78 15.60
C ILE A 21 -13.37 -49.95 15.05
N ASN A 22 -12.69 -50.95 14.49
CA ASN A 22 -13.22 -52.17 13.86
C ASN A 22 -14.12 -53.07 14.73
N MET A 23 -14.95 -53.85 14.01
CA MET A 23 -15.60 -55.08 14.47
C MET A 23 -14.65 -56.05 15.21
N LYS A 24 -15.18 -56.83 16.16
CA LYS A 24 -15.62 -58.22 15.91
C LYS A 24 -16.16 -58.87 17.21
N LYS A 25 -17.34 -59.49 17.08
CA LYS A 25 -17.95 -60.57 17.90
C LYS A 25 -18.97 -60.29 19.02
N VAL A 26 -20.23 -60.52 18.64
CA VAL A 26 -21.20 -61.46 19.23
C VAL A 26 -21.49 -61.39 20.75
N PHE A 27 -22.56 -60.66 21.14
CA PHE A 27 -23.85 -61.24 21.61
C PHE A 27 -24.88 -60.11 21.88
N GLY A 28 -26.17 -60.39 22.01
CA GLY A 28 -27.21 -59.39 22.33
C GLY A 28 -28.38 -59.96 23.15
N LEU A 29 -29.39 -59.11 23.45
CA LEU A 29 -30.85 -59.36 23.25
C LEU A 29 -31.89 -58.80 24.30
N ILE A 30 -33.06 -58.37 23.78
CA ILE A 30 -34.46 -58.11 24.27
C ILE A 30 -34.80 -57.85 25.77
N PHE A 31 -35.28 -56.61 26.00
CA PHE A 31 -36.61 -56.18 26.54
C PHE A 31 -37.23 -56.70 27.87
N THR A 32 -37.67 -55.75 28.71
CA THR A 32 -38.43 -55.94 29.98
C THR A 32 -39.96 -56.11 29.82
N VAL A 33 -40.57 -56.94 30.70
CA VAL A 33 -42.03 -57.19 30.81
C VAL A 33 -42.66 -56.53 32.04
N LEU A 34 -43.98 -56.23 31.99
CA LEU A 34 -44.83 -55.99 33.17
C LEU A 34 -46.07 -56.91 33.17
N LEU A 35 -46.49 -57.39 34.35
CA LEU A 35 -47.49 -58.44 34.61
C LEU A 35 -48.93 -58.08 34.12
N PHE A 36 -49.86 -59.01 33.81
CA PHE A 36 -50.40 -60.08 34.68
C PHE A 36 -51.24 -61.12 33.88
N PHE A 37 -50.98 -62.44 34.04
CA PHE A 37 -51.92 -63.50 34.51
C PHE A 37 -51.39 -64.94 34.24
N VAL A 38 -51.03 -65.65 35.32
CA VAL A 38 -51.16 -67.12 35.53
C VAL A 38 -50.22 -68.10 34.76
N THR A 39 -49.10 -68.39 35.43
CA THR A 39 -48.45 -69.71 35.62
C THR A 39 -47.97 -70.56 34.43
N SER A 40 -46.67 -70.47 34.12
CA SER A 40 -45.67 -71.53 34.39
C SER A 40 -44.27 -70.91 34.33
N CYS A 41 -43.32 -71.36 35.15
CA CYS A 41 -41.96 -70.81 35.18
C CYS A 41 -40.99 -71.84 34.58
N GLU A 42 -40.38 -71.51 33.46
CA GLU A 42 -39.13 -72.09 32.93
C GLU A 42 -38.47 -70.98 32.10
N ASP A 43 -37.17 -70.74 32.32
CA ASP A 43 -36.41 -69.65 31.69
C ASP A 43 -35.86 -70.09 30.33
N ASP A 44 -36.03 -69.28 29.29
CA ASP A 44 -35.34 -69.41 28.01
C ASP A 44 -34.46 -68.17 27.77
N GLU A 45 -33.15 -68.37 27.59
CA GLU A 45 -32.26 -67.36 27.00
C GLU A 45 -32.57 -67.24 25.51
N VAL A 46 -32.49 -66.02 24.96
CA VAL A 46 -32.83 -65.78 23.56
C VAL A 46 -31.61 -65.16 22.86
N SER A 47 -31.31 -65.63 21.65
CA SER A 47 -30.06 -65.31 20.91
C SER A 47 -30.20 -64.08 20.01
N PRO A 48 -29.18 -63.21 19.91
CA PRO A 48 -29.09 -62.20 18.86
C PRO A 48 -29.16 -62.82 17.47
N ASP A 49 -29.63 -62.00 16.54
CA ASP A 49 -29.53 -62.21 15.10
C ASP A 49 -28.21 -61.56 14.64
N PHE A 50 -27.35 -62.30 13.97
CA PHE A 50 -26.12 -61.78 13.35
C PHE A 50 -26.16 -62.12 11.87
N GLY A 51 -26.59 -61.15 11.07
CA GLY A 51 -26.75 -61.34 9.63
C GLY A 51 -25.41 -61.46 8.90
N ILE A 52 -25.47 -62.09 7.73
CA ILE A 52 -24.54 -61.85 6.64
C ILE A 52 -25.35 -61.24 5.50
N ILE A 53 -24.78 -60.24 4.82
CA ILE A 53 -25.40 -59.55 3.69
C ILE A 53 -24.43 -59.61 2.51
N ALA A 54 -24.84 -60.30 1.45
CA ALA A 54 -24.06 -60.42 0.22
C ALA A 54 -24.03 -59.07 -0.53
N ASN A 55 -22.93 -58.83 -1.24
CA ASN A 55 -22.83 -57.77 -2.25
C ASN A 55 -21.91 -58.29 -3.35
N ALA A 56 -22.45 -58.45 -4.56
CA ALA A 56 -21.75 -58.98 -5.74
C ALA A 56 -21.09 -57.88 -6.61
N GLY A 57 -21.29 -56.61 -6.26
CA GLY A 57 -20.90 -55.44 -7.05
C GLY A 57 -22.04 -54.92 -7.93
N ASP A 58 -21.72 -53.99 -8.83
CA ASP A 58 -22.66 -53.45 -9.81
C ASP A 58 -22.62 -54.25 -11.13
N ASP A 59 -23.73 -54.23 -11.88
CA ASP A 59 -23.85 -54.74 -13.26
C ASP A 59 -22.86 -54.01 -14.20
N ARG A 60 -22.34 -54.71 -15.23
CA ARG A 60 -21.28 -54.16 -16.12
C ARG A 60 -21.41 -54.61 -17.57
N GLU A 61 -20.95 -53.76 -18.48
CA GLU A 61 -20.68 -54.11 -19.88
C GLU A 61 -19.18 -54.33 -20.10
N VAL A 62 -18.83 -55.40 -20.81
CA VAL A 62 -17.46 -55.88 -21.06
C VAL A 62 -17.35 -56.47 -22.47
N PHE A 63 -16.16 -56.57 -23.01
CA PHE A 63 -15.96 -57.26 -24.29
C PHE A 63 -15.87 -58.78 -24.10
N ALA A 64 -16.39 -59.55 -25.06
CA ALA A 64 -16.10 -60.98 -25.15
C ALA A 64 -14.58 -61.18 -25.28
N GLY A 65 -13.96 -61.88 -24.32
CA GLY A 65 -12.51 -62.03 -24.17
C GLY A 65 -11.85 -61.17 -23.09
N GLU A 66 -12.53 -60.20 -22.49
CA GLU A 66 -12.03 -59.36 -21.36
C GLU A 66 -11.98 -60.19 -20.05
N GLU A 67 -10.89 -60.14 -19.27
CA GLU A 67 -10.87 -60.80 -17.95
C GLU A 67 -11.62 -59.92 -16.92
N VAL A 68 -12.78 -60.38 -16.49
CA VAL A 68 -13.68 -59.67 -15.57
C VAL A 68 -13.37 -60.09 -14.13
N ILE A 69 -13.01 -59.11 -13.29
CA ILE A 69 -12.83 -59.32 -11.85
C ILE A 69 -14.17 -59.16 -11.13
N LEU A 70 -14.59 -60.22 -10.45
CA LEU A 70 -15.76 -60.29 -9.57
C LEU A 70 -15.31 -59.89 -8.16
N ASP A 71 -15.83 -58.80 -7.62
CA ASP A 71 -15.42 -58.26 -6.32
C ASP A 71 -16.58 -58.23 -5.32
N GLY A 72 -16.60 -59.22 -4.43
CA GLY A 72 -17.60 -59.35 -3.38
C GLY A 72 -17.22 -58.66 -2.07
N THR A 73 -16.16 -57.85 -2.04
CA THR A 73 -15.63 -57.28 -0.78
C THR A 73 -16.56 -56.28 -0.09
N GLY A 74 -17.63 -55.84 -0.77
CA GLY A 74 -18.76 -55.10 -0.17
C GLY A 74 -19.63 -55.93 0.78
N THR A 75 -19.46 -57.26 0.83
CA THR A 75 -20.20 -58.18 1.72
C THR A 75 -20.02 -57.82 3.21
N VAL A 76 -21.12 -57.79 3.97
CA VAL A 76 -21.13 -57.44 5.40
C VAL A 76 -21.40 -58.67 6.27
N ASP A 77 -20.43 -59.05 7.12
CA ASP A 77 -20.56 -60.11 8.15
C ASP A 77 -20.72 -59.48 9.54
N GLU A 78 -21.95 -59.33 10.05
CA GLU A 78 -22.19 -58.69 11.35
C GLU A 78 -21.66 -59.53 12.54
N SER A 79 -21.57 -60.85 12.36
CA SER A 79 -21.04 -61.75 13.40
C SER A 79 -19.58 -61.44 13.71
N GLY A 80 -18.81 -61.12 12.66
CA GLY A 80 -17.38 -61.00 12.78
C GLY A 80 -16.67 -62.34 12.99
N GLU A 81 -17.25 -63.48 12.68
CA GLU A 81 -16.53 -64.76 12.65
C GLU A 81 -15.74 -64.96 11.34
N GLY A 82 -16.15 -64.30 10.25
CA GLY A 82 -15.69 -64.61 8.90
C GLY A 82 -16.63 -65.60 8.21
N PHE A 83 -16.54 -65.68 6.88
CA PHE A 83 -17.51 -66.37 6.04
C PHE A 83 -16.82 -67.06 4.86
N GLN A 84 -17.52 -67.98 4.21
CA GLN A 84 -17.14 -68.59 2.94
C GLN A 84 -17.89 -67.88 1.81
N ALA A 85 -17.24 -67.69 0.66
CA ALA A 85 -17.83 -67.17 -0.56
C ALA A 85 -17.89 -68.30 -1.60
N ASP A 86 -18.92 -68.29 -2.45
CA ASP A 86 -19.05 -69.16 -3.62
C ASP A 86 -19.68 -68.38 -4.78
N TRP A 87 -18.92 -68.20 -5.85
CA TRP A 87 -19.36 -67.56 -7.08
C TRP A 87 -19.84 -68.59 -8.11
N SER A 88 -21.04 -68.38 -8.65
CA SER A 88 -21.65 -69.31 -9.62
C SER A 88 -22.38 -68.57 -10.74
N PHE A 89 -22.32 -69.10 -11.96
CA PHE A 89 -23.20 -68.64 -13.03
C PHE A 89 -24.64 -69.07 -12.76
N VAL A 90 -25.57 -68.10 -12.77
CA VAL A 90 -27.02 -68.33 -12.78
C VAL A 90 -27.47 -68.64 -14.21
N THR A 91 -27.01 -67.84 -15.17
CA THR A 91 -27.18 -68.06 -16.62
C THR A 91 -25.91 -67.63 -17.37
N THR A 92 -25.58 -68.38 -18.42
CA THR A 92 -24.59 -68.00 -19.44
C THR A 92 -25.28 -67.99 -20.81
N PRO A 93 -24.75 -67.26 -21.81
CA PRO A 93 -25.26 -67.31 -23.18
C PRO A 93 -25.17 -68.72 -23.78
N GLU A 94 -26.04 -69.03 -24.75
CA GLU A 94 -26.11 -70.37 -25.36
C GLU A 94 -24.83 -70.68 -26.17
N GLY A 95 -24.05 -71.64 -25.67
CA GLY A 95 -22.79 -72.06 -26.28
C GLY A 95 -21.53 -71.62 -25.54
N SER A 96 -21.66 -70.84 -24.46
CA SER A 96 -20.54 -70.43 -23.61
C SER A 96 -19.92 -71.62 -22.87
N GLU A 97 -18.58 -71.69 -22.88
CA GLU A 97 -17.74 -72.57 -22.08
C GLU A 97 -17.00 -71.80 -20.96
N ALA A 98 -17.40 -70.56 -20.65
CA ALA A 98 -16.79 -69.71 -19.63
C ALA A 98 -16.78 -70.36 -18.23
N VAL A 99 -15.71 -70.12 -17.47
CA VAL A 99 -15.51 -70.68 -16.11
C VAL A 99 -15.05 -69.60 -15.14
N ILE A 100 -15.67 -69.56 -13.96
CA ILE A 100 -15.21 -68.70 -12.86
C ILE A 100 -13.98 -69.34 -12.21
N VAL A 101 -12.87 -68.60 -12.24
CA VAL A 101 -11.61 -68.94 -11.59
C VAL A 101 -11.58 -68.35 -10.19
N ASP A 102 -11.09 -69.14 -9.24
CA ASP A 102 -11.04 -68.81 -7.81
C ASP A 102 -12.43 -68.51 -7.19
N ALA A 103 -13.48 -69.19 -7.68
CA ALA A 103 -14.88 -69.01 -7.26
C ALA A 103 -15.15 -69.08 -5.73
N ALA A 104 -14.29 -69.75 -4.95
CA ALA A 104 -14.40 -69.81 -3.49
C ALA A 104 -13.75 -68.62 -2.74
N SER A 105 -13.25 -67.62 -3.48
CA SER A 105 -12.63 -66.40 -2.98
C SER A 105 -13.62 -65.23 -3.01
N ILE A 106 -13.48 -64.29 -2.08
CA ILE A 106 -14.31 -63.07 -2.07
C ILE A 106 -14.06 -62.21 -3.32
N THR A 107 -12.86 -62.27 -3.88
CA THR A 107 -12.55 -61.78 -5.23
C THR A 107 -12.28 -62.96 -6.15
N ALA A 108 -13.11 -63.14 -7.19
CA ALA A 108 -12.98 -64.17 -8.22
C ALA A 108 -12.81 -63.50 -9.60
N ARG A 109 -12.68 -64.27 -10.67
CA ARG A 109 -12.69 -63.72 -12.04
C ARG A 109 -13.16 -64.72 -13.08
N PHE A 110 -13.61 -64.24 -14.23
CA PHE A 110 -13.91 -65.06 -15.39
C PHE A 110 -13.60 -64.30 -16.69
N THR A 111 -13.66 -64.99 -17.81
CA THR A 111 -13.62 -64.36 -19.14
C THR A 111 -14.88 -64.81 -19.88
N PRO A 112 -15.80 -63.91 -20.27
CA PRO A 112 -16.88 -64.26 -21.17
C PRO A 112 -16.28 -64.62 -22.52
N ASP A 113 -16.63 -65.78 -23.07
CA ASP A 113 -16.04 -66.34 -24.28
C ASP A 113 -16.86 -66.08 -25.54
N ILE A 114 -18.14 -65.73 -25.36
CA ILE A 114 -19.08 -65.30 -26.40
C ILE A 114 -19.92 -64.10 -25.95
N GLU A 115 -20.46 -63.36 -26.92
CA GLU A 115 -21.45 -62.29 -26.72
C GLU A 115 -22.69 -62.81 -25.95
N GLY A 116 -23.23 -61.95 -25.09
CA GLY A 116 -24.49 -62.14 -24.38
C GLY A 116 -24.40 -61.85 -22.88
N GLU A 117 -25.53 -62.00 -22.20
CA GLU A 117 -25.69 -61.70 -20.77
C GLU A 117 -25.26 -62.90 -19.89
N TYR A 118 -24.32 -62.66 -18.98
CA TYR A 118 -23.87 -63.59 -17.95
C TYR A 118 -24.42 -63.11 -16.60
N SER A 119 -25.40 -63.82 -16.05
CA SER A 119 -25.90 -63.54 -14.69
C SER A 119 -25.13 -64.40 -13.70
N ILE A 120 -24.53 -63.77 -12.69
CA ILE A 120 -23.56 -64.36 -11.78
C ILE A 120 -23.97 -64.07 -10.34
N ARG A 121 -24.10 -65.13 -9.52
CA ARG A 121 -24.45 -65.03 -8.11
C ARG A 121 -23.24 -65.24 -7.23
N LEU A 122 -23.01 -64.30 -6.31
CA LEU A 122 -22.22 -64.51 -5.10
C LEU A 122 -23.14 -65.08 -4.01
N THR A 123 -22.79 -66.24 -3.46
CA THR A 123 -23.39 -66.76 -2.23
C THR A 123 -22.37 -66.70 -1.11
N VAL A 124 -22.76 -66.23 0.07
CA VAL A 124 -21.88 -66.14 1.26
C VAL A 124 -22.54 -66.82 2.46
N GLU A 125 -21.76 -67.62 3.20
CA GLU A 125 -22.25 -68.42 4.33
C GLU A 125 -21.32 -68.29 5.56
N ASN A 126 -21.90 -68.11 6.73
CA ASN A 126 -21.24 -68.18 8.03
C ASN A 126 -22.03 -69.10 9.00
N ASP A 127 -21.55 -69.30 10.23
CA ASP A 127 -22.20 -70.16 11.23
C ASP A 127 -23.61 -69.70 11.67
N TYR A 128 -24.07 -68.52 11.21
CA TYR A 128 -25.34 -67.87 11.59
C TYR A 128 -26.34 -67.78 10.43
N GLY A 129 -25.90 -67.91 9.17
CA GLY A 129 -26.78 -67.89 8.00
C GLY A 129 -26.05 -67.83 6.66
N SER A 130 -26.83 -67.81 5.58
CA SER A 130 -26.36 -67.62 4.21
C SER A 130 -27.17 -66.52 3.52
N ASP A 131 -26.52 -65.69 2.72
CA ASP A 131 -27.16 -64.71 1.85
C ASP A 131 -26.54 -64.73 0.45
N SER A 132 -27.22 -64.15 -0.55
CA SER A 132 -26.74 -64.14 -1.93
C SER A 132 -27.19 -62.92 -2.72
N ASP A 133 -26.28 -62.42 -3.56
CA ASP A 133 -26.50 -61.28 -4.44
C ASP A 133 -26.08 -61.61 -5.88
N GLU A 134 -26.64 -60.91 -6.86
CA GLU A 134 -26.48 -61.20 -8.30
C GLU A 134 -26.02 -59.95 -9.07
N ILE A 135 -25.08 -60.15 -9.99
CA ILE A 135 -24.71 -59.18 -11.02
C ILE A 135 -24.94 -59.74 -12.41
N ASN A 136 -25.25 -58.85 -13.34
CA ASN A 136 -25.34 -59.14 -14.76
C ASN A 136 -24.14 -58.51 -15.48
N ILE A 137 -23.42 -59.33 -16.22
CA ILE A 137 -22.30 -58.93 -17.06
C ILE A 137 -22.71 -59.12 -18.51
N LEU A 138 -22.95 -58.03 -19.24
CA LEU A 138 -23.25 -58.07 -20.67
C LEU A 138 -21.92 -58.10 -21.44
N ALA A 139 -21.62 -59.22 -22.07
CA ALA A 139 -20.51 -59.33 -23.00
C ALA A 139 -20.94 -58.90 -24.40
N ILE A 140 -20.25 -57.93 -24.99
CA ILE A 140 -20.48 -57.46 -26.36
C ILE A 140 -19.39 -57.98 -27.32
N ASP A 141 -19.76 -58.27 -28.58
CA ASP A 141 -18.79 -58.60 -29.63
C ASP A 141 -18.13 -57.30 -30.14
N ALA A 142 -16.82 -57.20 -29.98
CA ALA A 142 -16.05 -56.04 -30.40
C ALA A 142 -15.99 -55.88 -31.95
N SER A 143 -16.29 -56.93 -32.72
CA SER A 143 -16.12 -56.94 -34.18
C SER A 143 -17.23 -56.24 -34.97
N ASP A 144 -18.37 -55.95 -34.34
CA ASP A 144 -19.45 -55.11 -34.90
C ASP A 144 -19.42 -53.65 -34.36
N MET A 145 -18.43 -53.30 -33.53
CA MET A 145 -18.28 -51.97 -32.93
C MET A 145 -17.45 -51.03 -33.80
N ALA A 146 -17.89 -49.76 -33.88
CA ALA A 146 -17.12 -48.70 -34.55
C ALA A 146 -15.85 -48.33 -33.76
N THR A 147 -14.81 -47.85 -34.45
CA THR A 147 -13.68 -47.15 -33.83
C THR A 147 -14.13 -45.82 -33.22
N ILE A 148 -13.33 -45.24 -32.30
CA ILE A 148 -13.62 -43.92 -31.72
C ILE A 148 -13.80 -42.85 -32.81
N PHE A 149 -12.99 -42.90 -33.87
CA PHE A 149 -13.14 -41.97 -35.00
C PHE A 149 -14.45 -42.20 -35.78
N GLU A 150 -14.78 -43.44 -36.14
CA GLU A 150 -16.04 -43.76 -36.82
C GLU A 150 -17.28 -43.45 -35.97
N LEU A 151 -17.19 -43.65 -34.64
CA LEU A 151 -18.23 -43.29 -33.69
C LEU A 151 -18.45 -41.77 -33.69
N ALA A 152 -17.38 -40.97 -33.71
CA ALA A 152 -17.47 -39.52 -33.86
C ALA A 152 -18.10 -39.11 -35.20
N GLU A 153 -17.68 -39.71 -36.33
CA GLU A 153 -18.25 -39.43 -37.66
C GLU A 153 -19.76 -39.73 -37.77
N ASN A 154 -20.25 -40.76 -37.06
CA ASN A 154 -21.62 -41.25 -37.20
C ASN A 154 -22.59 -40.76 -36.10
N THR A 155 -22.12 -40.01 -35.11
CA THR A 155 -22.96 -39.50 -34.00
C THR A 155 -23.48 -38.10 -34.27
N GLU A 156 -24.79 -37.90 -34.13
CA GLU A 156 -25.43 -36.58 -34.21
C GLU A 156 -24.95 -35.70 -33.05
N GLY A 157 -24.37 -34.54 -33.36
CA GLY A 157 -23.78 -33.63 -32.37
C GLY A 157 -22.26 -33.72 -32.19
N PHE A 158 -21.53 -34.43 -33.07
CA PHE A 158 -20.05 -34.41 -33.15
C PHE A 158 -19.51 -33.93 -34.50
N SER A 159 -20.28 -33.12 -35.24
CA SER A 159 -19.87 -32.65 -36.57
C SER A 159 -18.64 -31.73 -36.54
N ILE A 160 -18.53 -30.86 -35.53
CA ILE A 160 -17.42 -29.93 -35.35
C ILE A 160 -16.17 -30.66 -34.82
N LEU A 161 -16.34 -31.59 -33.87
CA LEU A 161 -15.26 -32.46 -33.40
C LEU A 161 -14.64 -33.26 -34.55
N THR A 162 -15.50 -33.85 -35.39
CA THR A 162 -15.10 -34.60 -36.58
C THR A 162 -14.35 -33.72 -37.58
N GLU A 163 -14.83 -32.50 -37.87
CA GLU A 163 -14.13 -31.56 -38.73
C GLU A 163 -12.74 -31.19 -38.17
N ALA A 164 -12.64 -30.93 -36.87
CA ALA A 164 -11.38 -30.60 -36.20
C ALA A 164 -10.36 -31.76 -36.30
N VAL A 165 -10.78 -33.00 -36.03
CA VAL A 165 -9.93 -34.19 -36.13
C VAL A 165 -9.49 -34.45 -37.57
N LEU A 166 -10.37 -34.27 -38.56
CA LEU A 166 -10.08 -34.45 -39.99
C LEU A 166 -8.97 -33.52 -40.53
N ARG A 167 -8.64 -32.42 -39.83
CA ARG A 167 -7.49 -31.56 -40.16
C ARG A 167 -6.14 -32.25 -39.93
N PHE A 168 -6.10 -33.31 -39.11
CA PHE A 168 -4.87 -34.00 -38.70
C PHE A 168 -4.90 -35.49 -39.07
N PRO A 169 -4.44 -35.88 -40.27
CA PRO A 169 -4.48 -37.27 -40.73
C PRO A 169 -3.76 -38.29 -39.81
N GLU A 170 -2.75 -37.86 -39.06
CA GLU A 170 -2.07 -38.71 -38.07
C GLU A 170 -2.94 -38.96 -36.84
N LEU A 171 -3.77 -37.99 -36.42
CA LEU A 171 -4.74 -38.17 -35.34
C LEU A 171 -5.93 -39.02 -35.78
N VAL A 172 -6.42 -38.86 -37.02
CA VAL A 172 -7.43 -39.76 -37.61
C VAL A 172 -6.93 -41.21 -37.57
N ALA A 173 -5.70 -41.46 -38.03
CA ALA A 173 -5.11 -42.79 -38.01
C ALA A 173 -4.94 -43.35 -36.58
N PHE A 174 -4.58 -42.50 -35.61
CA PHE A 174 -4.45 -42.88 -34.20
C PHE A 174 -5.80 -43.24 -33.56
N LEU A 175 -6.84 -42.43 -33.76
CA LEU A 175 -8.20 -42.67 -33.24
C LEU A 175 -8.93 -43.82 -33.96
N SER A 176 -8.40 -44.31 -35.09
CA SER A 176 -8.92 -45.46 -35.85
C SER A 176 -8.12 -46.76 -35.64
N ASP A 177 -7.06 -46.78 -34.83
CA ASP A 177 -6.28 -48.00 -34.61
C ASP A 177 -6.98 -48.91 -33.59
N GLU A 178 -7.55 -50.01 -34.08
CA GLU A 178 -8.21 -51.08 -33.32
C GLU A 178 -7.32 -51.72 -32.23
N ASN A 179 -6.00 -51.56 -32.30
CA ASN A 179 -5.06 -52.17 -31.36
C ASN A 179 -4.72 -51.28 -30.17
N LEU A 180 -5.27 -50.07 -30.11
CA LEU A 180 -5.05 -49.13 -29.02
C LEU A 180 -6.15 -49.22 -27.95
N SER A 181 -5.80 -48.75 -26.76
CA SER A 181 -6.73 -48.60 -25.63
C SER A 181 -6.79 -47.11 -25.30
N LEU A 182 -7.88 -46.46 -25.66
CA LEU A 182 -8.04 -45.01 -25.58
C LEU A 182 -9.25 -44.62 -24.73
N THR A 183 -9.22 -43.42 -24.16
CA THR A 183 -10.42 -42.76 -23.64
C THR A 183 -10.50 -41.37 -24.26
N LEU A 184 -11.57 -41.07 -25.00
CA LEU A 184 -11.82 -39.76 -25.59
C LEU A 184 -12.85 -39.01 -24.75
N MET A 185 -12.48 -37.83 -24.26
CA MET A 185 -13.44 -36.84 -23.76
C MET A 185 -13.95 -36.06 -24.97
N ALA A 186 -15.13 -36.38 -25.51
CA ALA A 186 -15.65 -35.84 -26.76
C ALA A 186 -16.57 -34.64 -26.53
N PRO A 187 -16.13 -33.39 -26.80
CA PRO A 187 -17.01 -32.23 -26.77
C PRO A 187 -18.07 -32.32 -27.86
N ASN A 188 -19.32 -32.08 -27.49
CA ASN A 188 -20.42 -31.98 -28.44
C ASN A 188 -20.36 -30.67 -29.26
N ASP A 189 -21.19 -30.56 -30.29
CA ASP A 189 -21.22 -29.37 -31.16
C ASP A 189 -21.60 -28.09 -30.38
N GLU A 190 -22.49 -28.19 -29.38
CA GLU A 190 -22.85 -27.09 -28.46
C GLU A 190 -21.62 -26.58 -27.67
N ALA A 191 -20.74 -27.47 -27.19
CA ALA A 191 -19.50 -27.11 -26.51
C ALA A 191 -18.55 -26.28 -27.40
N PHE A 192 -18.50 -26.56 -28.71
CA PHE A 192 -17.73 -25.76 -29.66
C PHE A 192 -18.42 -24.44 -29.99
N GLU A 193 -19.75 -24.42 -30.14
CA GLU A 193 -20.52 -23.18 -30.33
C GLU A 193 -20.33 -22.22 -29.14
N ASP A 194 -20.35 -22.73 -27.91
CA ASP A 194 -20.05 -21.98 -26.69
C ASP A 194 -18.59 -21.49 -26.66
N LEU A 195 -17.61 -22.32 -27.07
CA LEU A 195 -16.22 -21.89 -27.22
C LEU A 195 -16.08 -20.73 -28.23
N PHE A 196 -16.77 -20.79 -29.36
CA PHE A 196 -16.74 -19.70 -30.35
C PHE A 196 -17.44 -18.44 -29.83
N ALA A 197 -18.55 -18.59 -29.11
CA ALA A 197 -19.25 -17.46 -28.47
C ALA A 197 -18.44 -16.80 -27.34
N ALA A 198 -17.60 -17.56 -26.63
CA ALA A 198 -16.79 -17.11 -25.51
C ALA A 198 -15.34 -16.70 -25.88
N SER A 199 -14.96 -16.75 -27.16
CA SER A 199 -13.59 -16.48 -27.62
C SER A 199 -13.52 -15.43 -28.73
N ALA A 200 -12.30 -15.11 -29.17
CA ALA A 200 -12.07 -14.31 -30.38
C ALA A 200 -12.25 -15.12 -31.69
N TYR A 201 -12.52 -16.43 -31.60
CA TYR A 201 -12.59 -17.35 -32.73
C TYR A 201 -14.04 -17.63 -33.11
N ASN A 202 -14.41 -17.36 -34.36
CA ASN A 202 -15.78 -17.53 -34.85
C ASN A 202 -16.00 -18.91 -35.50
N SER A 203 -14.93 -19.68 -35.71
CA SER A 203 -14.92 -21.03 -36.26
C SER A 203 -13.56 -21.70 -36.02
N LEU A 204 -13.46 -22.99 -36.36
CA LEU A 204 -12.19 -23.74 -36.36
C LEU A 204 -11.10 -23.11 -37.27
N ASP A 205 -11.46 -22.34 -38.31
CA ASP A 205 -10.49 -21.68 -39.20
C ASP A 205 -9.75 -20.51 -38.54
N ASP A 206 -10.30 -19.94 -37.47
CA ASP A 206 -9.64 -18.86 -36.73
C ASP A 206 -8.61 -19.42 -35.70
N ILE A 207 -8.64 -20.73 -35.40
CA ILE A 207 -7.72 -21.41 -34.48
C ILE A 207 -6.47 -21.88 -35.24
N PRO A 208 -5.25 -21.47 -34.84
CA PRO A 208 -4.02 -22.00 -35.45
C PRO A 208 -3.89 -23.52 -35.30
N ASP A 209 -3.52 -24.23 -36.38
CA ASP A 209 -3.44 -25.70 -36.42
C ASP A 209 -2.64 -26.32 -35.25
N ASN A 210 -1.57 -25.67 -34.79
CA ASN A 210 -0.78 -26.16 -33.66
C ASN A 210 -1.53 -26.05 -32.32
N ILE A 211 -2.34 -25.01 -32.13
CA ILE A 211 -3.19 -24.86 -30.94
C ILE A 211 -4.35 -25.86 -31.02
N LEU A 212 -4.95 -26.03 -32.20
CA LEU A 212 -6.04 -26.99 -32.38
C LEU A 212 -5.58 -28.43 -32.15
N LEU A 213 -4.37 -28.80 -32.61
CA LEU A 213 -3.78 -30.11 -32.32
C LEU A 213 -3.54 -30.30 -30.82
N ASP A 214 -3.00 -29.30 -30.12
CA ASP A 214 -2.80 -29.37 -28.67
C ASP A 214 -4.14 -29.54 -27.93
N ILE A 215 -5.20 -28.82 -28.34
CA ILE A 215 -6.57 -29.00 -27.81
C ILE A 215 -7.04 -30.43 -28.02
N LEU A 216 -6.94 -30.98 -29.24
CA LEU A 216 -7.42 -32.33 -29.53
C LEU A 216 -6.63 -33.40 -28.76
N LEU A 217 -5.31 -33.27 -28.65
CA LEU A 217 -4.47 -34.16 -27.84
C LEU A 217 -4.76 -34.03 -26.33
N TYR A 218 -5.27 -32.89 -25.87
CA TYR A 218 -5.70 -32.69 -24.48
C TYR A 218 -7.01 -33.42 -24.14
N HIS A 219 -7.81 -33.81 -25.14
CA HIS A 219 -9.06 -34.57 -24.94
C HIS A 219 -8.87 -36.10 -24.94
N VAL A 220 -7.71 -36.61 -25.35
CA VAL A 220 -7.45 -38.04 -25.49
C VAL A 220 -6.56 -38.54 -24.35
N ILE A 221 -7.01 -39.55 -23.61
CA ILE A 221 -6.17 -40.35 -22.70
C ILE A 221 -5.67 -41.59 -23.45
N GLY A 222 -4.36 -41.80 -23.45
CA GLY A 222 -3.72 -42.93 -24.12
C GLY A 222 -3.46 -44.14 -23.22
N GLU A 223 -3.29 -45.31 -23.85
CA GLU A 223 -2.92 -46.60 -23.22
C GLU A 223 -3.84 -47.05 -22.07
N THR A 224 -5.03 -46.46 -21.94
CA THR A 224 -5.96 -46.67 -20.82
C THR A 224 -7.40 -46.52 -21.28
N ILE A 225 -8.26 -47.46 -20.88
CA ILE A 225 -9.72 -47.32 -20.92
C ILE A 225 -10.17 -46.93 -19.51
N LEU A 226 -10.82 -45.78 -19.37
CA LEU A 226 -11.38 -45.30 -18.12
C LEU A 226 -12.90 -45.26 -18.25
N ARG A 227 -13.61 -46.11 -17.50
CA ARG A 227 -15.07 -46.00 -17.33
C ARG A 227 -15.40 -44.85 -16.37
N ALA A 228 -16.65 -44.37 -16.34
CA ALA A 228 -17.04 -43.32 -15.38
C ALA A 228 -16.81 -43.73 -13.93
N SER A 229 -16.99 -45.02 -13.62
CA SER A 229 -16.69 -45.62 -12.32
C SER A 229 -15.20 -45.66 -11.96
N ASP A 230 -14.29 -45.62 -12.95
CA ASP A 230 -12.85 -45.52 -12.73
C ASP A 230 -12.40 -44.06 -12.46
N ILE A 231 -13.24 -43.07 -12.81
CA ILE A 231 -12.95 -41.63 -12.72
C ILE A 231 -13.29 -41.11 -11.31
N ALA A 232 -12.43 -41.41 -10.35
CA ALA A 232 -12.60 -40.98 -8.96
C ALA A 232 -12.45 -39.45 -8.76
N GLY A 233 -13.30 -38.86 -7.94
CA GLY A 233 -13.21 -37.44 -7.56
C GLY A 233 -11.90 -37.09 -6.84
N GLY A 234 -11.27 -35.98 -7.26
CA GLY A 234 -9.94 -35.57 -6.81
C GLY A 234 -8.78 -36.29 -7.51
N SER A 235 -9.05 -37.13 -8.52
CA SER A 235 -8.01 -37.70 -9.37
C SER A 235 -7.49 -36.69 -10.41
N VAL A 236 -6.36 -37.04 -11.03
CA VAL A 236 -5.73 -36.25 -12.09
C VAL A 236 -5.48 -37.18 -13.28
N LEU A 237 -6.14 -36.90 -14.41
CA LEU A 237 -5.97 -37.64 -15.66
C LEU A 237 -4.82 -37.05 -16.47
N LYS A 238 -4.13 -37.89 -17.24
CA LYS A 238 -2.97 -37.51 -18.07
C LYS A 238 -3.30 -37.71 -19.54
N PRO A 239 -3.69 -36.65 -20.26
CA PRO A 239 -3.95 -36.73 -21.69
C PRO A 239 -2.66 -36.91 -22.50
N MET A 240 -2.83 -37.18 -23.79
CA MET A 240 -1.75 -37.35 -24.78
C MET A 240 -0.91 -36.09 -24.98
N LEU A 241 -1.44 -34.91 -24.63
CA LEU A 241 -0.67 -33.66 -24.61
C LEU A 241 0.39 -33.68 -23.50
N GLU A 242 1.67 -33.71 -23.88
CA GLU A 242 2.78 -33.97 -22.96
C GLU A 242 2.88 -32.95 -21.80
N GLY A 243 2.77 -33.48 -20.58
CA GLY A 243 2.88 -32.70 -19.35
C GLY A 243 1.75 -31.69 -19.17
N ALA A 244 0.56 -32.00 -19.69
CA ALA A 244 -0.71 -31.43 -19.28
C ALA A 244 -1.45 -32.40 -18.34
N GLU A 245 -2.38 -31.87 -17.54
CA GLU A 245 -3.12 -32.63 -16.52
C GLU A 245 -4.58 -32.15 -16.53
N ILE A 246 -5.53 -33.08 -16.36
CA ILE A 246 -6.97 -32.78 -16.22
C ILE A 246 -7.38 -33.10 -14.79
N ILE A 247 -7.96 -32.13 -14.09
CA ILE A 247 -8.42 -32.29 -12.71
C ILE A 247 -9.86 -32.81 -12.72
N VAL A 248 -10.12 -33.87 -11.95
CA VAL A 248 -11.46 -34.47 -11.82
C VAL A 248 -12.12 -34.01 -10.52
N THR A 249 -13.32 -33.45 -10.63
CA THR A 249 -14.19 -33.11 -9.50
C THR A 249 -15.51 -33.85 -9.64
N VAL A 250 -16.06 -34.37 -8.54
CA VAL A 250 -17.35 -35.08 -8.53
C VAL A 250 -18.28 -34.38 -7.54
N ASP A 251 -19.49 -34.03 -7.99
CA ASP A 251 -20.55 -33.50 -7.13
C ASP A 251 -21.81 -34.36 -7.28
N GLY A 252 -22.16 -35.10 -6.24
CA GLY A 252 -23.19 -36.14 -6.31
C GLY A 252 -22.81 -37.26 -7.29
N GLU A 253 -23.57 -37.38 -8.37
CA GLU A 253 -23.36 -38.33 -9.48
C GLU A 253 -22.71 -37.65 -10.71
N GLU A 254 -22.52 -36.32 -10.69
CA GLU A 254 -21.98 -35.55 -11.82
C GLU A 254 -20.45 -35.47 -11.77
N ILE A 255 -19.79 -35.78 -12.90
CA ILE A 255 -18.33 -35.74 -13.05
C ILE A 255 -17.94 -34.52 -13.88
N PHE A 256 -17.14 -33.63 -13.29
CA PHE A 256 -16.62 -32.42 -13.91
C PHE A 256 -15.11 -32.50 -14.14
N LEU A 257 -14.70 -32.20 -15.38
CA LEU A 257 -13.30 -32.07 -15.79
C LEU A 257 -12.90 -30.59 -15.76
N ASN A 258 -11.73 -30.30 -15.17
CA ASN A 258 -11.22 -28.95 -14.90
C ASN A 258 -12.24 -28.01 -14.21
N ASN A 259 -13.14 -28.58 -13.40
CA ASN A 259 -14.25 -27.88 -12.72
C ASN A 259 -15.26 -27.17 -13.65
N ASN A 260 -15.28 -27.49 -14.96
CA ASN A 260 -16.14 -26.80 -15.93
C ASN A 260 -16.86 -27.76 -16.90
N ALA A 261 -16.14 -28.70 -17.51
CA ALA A 261 -16.72 -29.61 -18.49
C ALA A 261 -17.40 -30.80 -17.79
N LEU A 262 -18.73 -30.83 -17.79
CA LEU A 262 -19.53 -31.95 -17.30
C LEU A 262 -19.48 -33.10 -18.31
N ILE A 263 -19.25 -34.33 -17.83
CA ILE A 263 -19.52 -35.55 -18.60
C ILE A 263 -21.05 -35.71 -18.68
N SER A 264 -21.63 -35.41 -19.84
CA SER A 264 -23.08 -35.38 -20.08
C SER A 264 -23.65 -36.73 -20.54
N SER A 265 -22.80 -37.59 -21.10
CA SER A 265 -23.09 -39.01 -21.36
C SER A 265 -21.79 -39.79 -21.27
N ALA A 266 -21.73 -40.79 -20.41
CA ALA A 266 -20.52 -41.56 -20.17
C ALA A 266 -20.50 -42.92 -20.90
N ASP A 267 -19.35 -43.58 -20.86
CA ASP A 267 -19.19 -45.02 -21.14
C ASP A 267 -19.68 -45.48 -22.52
N ILE A 268 -19.59 -44.62 -23.55
CA ILE A 268 -19.92 -45.02 -24.92
C ILE A 268 -18.78 -45.87 -25.48
N HIS A 269 -19.01 -47.18 -25.56
CA HIS A 269 -18.02 -48.14 -26.03
C HIS A 269 -17.67 -47.97 -27.53
N ALA A 270 -16.40 -48.21 -27.86
CA ALA A 270 -15.85 -48.31 -29.21
C ALA A 270 -14.84 -49.48 -29.25
N VAL A 271 -14.52 -50.03 -30.43
CA VAL A 271 -13.61 -51.20 -30.55
C VAL A 271 -12.20 -50.92 -29.98
N ASN A 272 -11.75 -49.66 -29.98
CA ASN A 272 -10.47 -49.22 -29.44
C ASN A 272 -10.57 -48.33 -28.18
N GLY A 273 -11.70 -48.34 -27.47
CA GLY A 273 -11.80 -47.63 -26.19
C GLY A 273 -13.19 -47.19 -25.75
N ILE A 274 -13.24 -46.08 -25.01
CA ILE A 274 -14.48 -45.45 -24.52
C ILE A 274 -14.50 -43.97 -24.92
N VAL A 275 -15.70 -43.47 -25.22
CA VAL A 275 -16.00 -42.05 -25.39
C VAL A 275 -16.90 -41.55 -24.25
N HIS A 276 -16.47 -40.46 -23.62
CA HIS A 276 -17.28 -39.68 -22.67
C HIS A 276 -17.66 -38.37 -23.33
N VAL A 277 -18.95 -38.13 -23.53
CA VAL A 277 -19.47 -36.89 -24.09
C VAL A 277 -19.34 -35.79 -23.04
N ILE A 278 -18.77 -34.65 -23.40
CA ILE A 278 -18.64 -33.48 -22.53
C ILE A 278 -19.34 -32.25 -23.11
N ASN A 279 -19.82 -31.37 -22.24
CA ASN A 279 -20.55 -30.15 -22.62
C ASN A 279 -19.68 -28.89 -22.77
N ALA A 280 -18.36 -28.99 -22.63
CA ALA A 280 -17.43 -27.88 -22.84
C ALA A 280 -16.09 -28.38 -23.39
N VAL A 281 -15.47 -27.64 -24.30
CA VAL A 281 -14.14 -27.98 -24.86
C VAL A 281 -13.07 -27.79 -23.77
N LEU A 282 -12.29 -28.83 -23.51
CA LEU A 282 -11.12 -28.77 -22.63
C LEU A 282 -10.00 -27.99 -23.31
N LEU A 283 -9.58 -26.88 -22.70
CA LEU A 283 -8.50 -26.04 -23.21
C LEU A 283 -7.22 -26.26 -22.38
N PRO A 284 -6.10 -26.66 -23.00
CA PRO A 284 -4.84 -26.81 -22.31
C PRO A 284 -4.19 -25.45 -22.01
N PRO A 285 -3.49 -25.28 -20.86
CA PRO A 285 -2.73 -24.06 -20.59
C PRO A 285 -1.59 -23.86 -21.61
N LEU A 286 -1.63 -22.75 -22.35
CA LEU A 286 -0.66 -22.47 -23.40
C LEU A 286 0.66 -21.97 -22.81
N LYS A 287 1.71 -22.78 -22.93
CA LYS A 287 3.06 -22.48 -22.42
C LYS A 287 3.72 -21.38 -23.27
N ILE A 288 4.06 -20.24 -22.67
CA ILE A 288 4.66 -19.08 -23.35
C ILE A 288 5.97 -18.64 -22.69
N SER A 289 7.01 -18.39 -23.50
CA SER A 289 8.26 -17.73 -23.09
C SER A 289 9.07 -17.33 -24.33
N GLY A 290 10.07 -16.46 -24.13
CA GLY A 290 10.99 -16.01 -25.17
C GLY A 290 10.92 -14.52 -25.45
N ASP A 291 11.61 -14.11 -26.52
CA ASP A 291 11.64 -12.76 -27.05
C ASP A 291 10.74 -12.70 -28.30
N PHE A 292 9.73 -11.83 -28.29
CA PHE A 292 8.74 -11.61 -29.34
C PHE A 292 9.03 -10.29 -30.07
N SER A 293 9.12 -10.34 -31.40
CA SER A 293 9.47 -9.18 -32.25
C SER A 293 8.42 -8.87 -33.32
N GLU A 294 7.28 -9.56 -33.26
CA GLU A 294 6.09 -9.36 -34.09
C GLU A 294 4.91 -9.15 -33.13
N ASP A 295 3.79 -8.60 -33.62
CA ASP A 295 2.60 -8.39 -32.80
C ASP A 295 2.06 -9.71 -32.23
N LEU A 296 1.67 -9.69 -30.96
CA LEU A 296 1.19 -10.84 -30.21
C LEU A 296 -0.15 -10.53 -29.56
N VAL A 297 -1.16 -11.35 -29.83
CA VAL A 297 -2.49 -11.24 -29.21
C VAL A 297 -2.68 -12.44 -28.27
N LEU A 298 -3.05 -12.15 -27.02
CA LEU A 298 -3.48 -13.13 -26.03
C LEU A 298 -4.97 -12.90 -25.74
N SER A 299 -5.77 -13.95 -25.74
CA SER A 299 -7.22 -13.85 -25.58
C SER A 299 -7.81 -15.02 -24.79
N ALA A 300 -8.78 -14.70 -23.94
CA ALA A 300 -9.72 -15.67 -23.39
C ALA A 300 -10.39 -16.52 -24.49
N PRO A 301 -10.83 -17.75 -24.18
CA PRO A 301 -10.79 -18.42 -22.88
C PRO A 301 -9.47 -19.17 -22.56
N PHE A 302 -8.40 -18.98 -23.35
CA PHE A 302 -7.12 -19.65 -23.08
C PHE A 302 -6.43 -19.09 -21.83
N GLU A 303 -5.98 -19.98 -20.95
CA GLU A 303 -4.99 -19.64 -19.94
C GLU A 303 -3.58 -19.74 -20.51
N TYR A 304 -2.75 -18.74 -20.22
CA TYR A 304 -1.36 -18.70 -20.68
C TYR A 304 -0.40 -18.93 -19.51
N PHE A 305 0.44 -19.95 -19.59
CA PHE A 305 1.45 -20.25 -18.58
C PHE A 305 2.82 -19.72 -18.98
N VAL A 306 3.25 -18.63 -18.34
CA VAL A 306 4.53 -17.97 -18.58
C VAL A 306 5.64 -18.71 -17.83
N THR A 307 6.38 -19.56 -18.54
CA THR A 307 7.34 -20.50 -17.94
C THR A 307 8.68 -19.88 -17.56
N SER A 308 9.02 -18.70 -18.10
CA SER A 308 10.25 -17.97 -17.76
C SER A 308 10.15 -16.48 -18.11
N ARG A 309 11.04 -15.94 -18.95
CA ARG A 309 10.94 -14.56 -19.44
C ARG A 309 10.09 -14.52 -20.69
N MET A 310 9.06 -13.69 -20.68
CA MET A 310 8.35 -13.20 -21.86
C MET A 310 8.78 -11.75 -22.10
N ARG A 311 9.28 -11.43 -23.29
CA ARG A 311 9.72 -10.07 -23.63
C ARG A 311 9.20 -9.63 -25.00
N ILE A 312 8.69 -8.41 -25.07
CA ILE A 312 8.20 -7.76 -26.29
C ILE A 312 9.25 -6.74 -26.75
N LEU A 313 9.63 -6.79 -28.04
CA LEU A 313 10.77 -6.10 -28.66
C LEU A 313 10.44 -5.50 -30.03
N ASN A 314 11.36 -4.69 -30.59
CA ASN A 314 11.33 -4.22 -31.97
C ASN A 314 10.04 -3.46 -32.34
N GLN A 315 9.50 -2.66 -31.43
CA GLN A 315 8.28 -1.86 -31.62
C GLN A 315 6.99 -2.67 -31.86
N SER A 316 7.00 -3.98 -31.60
CA SER A 316 5.80 -4.83 -31.63
C SER A 316 4.81 -4.50 -30.50
N THR A 317 3.56 -4.91 -30.69
CA THR A 317 2.43 -4.74 -29.75
C THR A 317 2.08 -6.07 -29.10
N LEU A 318 2.03 -6.09 -27.76
CA LEU A 318 1.32 -7.12 -27.00
C LEU A 318 -0.09 -6.63 -26.70
N THR A 319 -1.08 -7.29 -27.27
CA THR A 319 -2.49 -7.09 -26.96
C THR A 319 -2.96 -8.21 -26.03
N ILE A 320 -3.58 -7.86 -24.91
CA ILE A 320 -4.21 -8.79 -23.99
C ILE A 320 -5.70 -8.41 -23.93
N ALA A 321 -6.56 -9.30 -24.42
CA ALA A 321 -8.01 -9.06 -24.50
C ALA A 321 -8.69 -9.23 -23.11
N PRO A 322 -9.92 -8.71 -22.92
CA PRO A 322 -10.72 -8.93 -21.70
C PRO A 322 -10.79 -10.40 -21.27
N GLY A 323 -10.88 -10.63 -19.96
CA GLY A 323 -10.98 -11.96 -19.34
C GLY A 323 -9.72 -12.84 -19.43
N THR A 324 -8.67 -12.40 -20.14
CA THR A 324 -7.48 -13.23 -20.36
C THR A 324 -6.66 -13.42 -19.08
N ARG A 325 -6.24 -14.67 -18.81
CA ARG A 325 -5.43 -15.03 -17.64
C ARG A 325 -4.02 -15.48 -18.02
N LEU A 326 -3.02 -14.84 -17.41
CA LEU A 326 -1.61 -15.23 -17.46
C LEU A 326 -1.15 -15.69 -16.07
N SER A 327 -0.69 -16.93 -15.97
CA SER A 327 -0.02 -17.47 -14.77
C SER A 327 1.49 -17.49 -14.96
N PHE A 328 2.24 -16.96 -14.01
CA PHE A 328 3.70 -16.86 -14.08
C PHE A 328 4.38 -17.91 -13.19
N ALA A 329 5.38 -18.62 -13.73
CA ALA A 329 6.26 -19.53 -12.98
C ALA A 329 7.14 -18.77 -11.95
N GLU A 330 7.81 -19.50 -11.07
CA GLU A 330 8.80 -18.91 -10.16
C GLU A 330 9.84 -18.13 -10.98
N ASP A 331 10.14 -16.91 -10.54
CA ASP A 331 11.14 -16.01 -11.14
C ASP A 331 10.86 -15.57 -12.60
N ALA A 332 9.68 -15.92 -13.14
CA ALA A 332 9.20 -15.51 -14.47
C ALA A 332 8.94 -13.99 -14.56
N SER A 333 8.84 -13.44 -15.78
CA SER A 333 8.67 -11.99 -15.98
C SER A 333 8.04 -11.63 -17.31
N LEU A 334 7.14 -10.64 -17.32
CA LEU A 334 6.73 -9.92 -18.53
C LEU A 334 7.53 -8.62 -18.67
N ILE A 335 8.16 -8.41 -19.83
CA ILE A 335 8.98 -7.22 -20.11
C ILE A 335 8.58 -6.60 -21.46
N VAL A 336 8.21 -5.32 -21.46
CA VAL A 336 7.87 -4.54 -22.65
C VAL A 336 8.94 -3.46 -22.82
N GLN A 337 9.67 -3.48 -23.94
CA GLN A 337 10.80 -2.57 -24.16
C GLN A 337 11.08 -2.31 -25.65
N ASP A 338 12.15 -1.55 -25.95
CA ASP A 338 12.58 -1.29 -27.34
C ASP A 338 11.47 -0.66 -28.20
N GLY A 339 10.80 0.34 -27.64
CA GLY A 339 9.67 1.04 -28.26
C GLY A 339 8.36 0.25 -28.37
N SER A 340 8.34 -1.03 -27.95
CA SER A 340 7.13 -1.86 -27.97
C SER A 340 5.98 -1.34 -27.11
N ILE A 341 4.79 -1.85 -27.40
CA ILE A 341 3.52 -1.44 -26.81
C ILE A 341 2.91 -2.61 -26.01
N ILE A 342 2.23 -2.29 -24.91
CA ILE A 342 1.26 -3.17 -24.25
C ILE A 342 -0.12 -2.52 -24.21
N SER A 343 -1.12 -3.17 -24.79
CA SER A 343 -2.54 -2.82 -24.67
C SER A 343 -3.20 -3.98 -23.93
N ALA A 344 -3.45 -3.79 -22.64
CA ALA A 344 -4.22 -4.71 -21.82
C ALA A 344 -5.44 -3.93 -21.31
N GLU A 345 -6.57 -4.12 -21.99
CA GLU A 345 -7.80 -3.34 -21.82
C GLU A 345 -8.95 -4.32 -21.53
N GLY A 346 -9.17 -4.61 -20.24
CA GLY A 346 -10.27 -5.44 -19.76
C GLY A 346 -11.58 -4.66 -19.58
N THR A 347 -12.58 -5.32 -18.99
CA THR A 347 -13.84 -4.68 -18.57
C THR A 347 -14.07 -4.85 -17.06
N ALA A 348 -15.14 -4.28 -16.51
CA ALA A 348 -15.47 -4.46 -15.08
C ALA A 348 -15.93 -5.90 -14.79
N GLU A 349 -16.53 -6.56 -15.78
CA GLU A 349 -16.97 -7.94 -15.76
C GLU A 349 -15.82 -8.92 -16.07
N ASP A 350 -15.03 -8.62 -17.11
CA ASP A 350 -13.98 -9.47 -17.68
C ASP A 350 -12.61 -8.84 -17.48
N GLN A 351 -12.17 -8.75 -16.22
CA GLN A 351 -10.85 -8.23 -15.86
C GLN A 351 -9.72 -9.13 -16.36
N ILE A 352 -8.60 -8.53 -16.76
CA ILE A 352 -7.39 -9.26 -17.16
C ILE A 352 -6.61 -9.67 -15.90
N LEU A 353 -6.21 -10.94 -15.77
CA LEU A 353 -5.51 -11.44 -14.58
C LEU A 353 -4.06 -11.84 -14.88
N LEU A 354 -3.10 -11.13 -14.28
CA LEU A 354 -1.67 -11.44 -14.30
C LEU A 354 -1.23 -11.91 -12.90
N THR A 355 -1.10 -13.22 -12.72
CA THR A 355 -0.95 -13.84 -11.38
C THR A 355 0.18 -14.88 -11.33
N ALA A 356 0.53 -15.32 -10.14
CA ALA A 356 1.52 -16.38 -9.93
C ALA A 356 0.91 -17.79 -10.10
N THR A 357 1.78 -18.78 -10.30
CA THR A 357 1.41 -20.21 -10.19
C THR A 357 1.33 -20.72 -8.75
N GLU A 358 1.99 -20.03 -7.81
CA GLU A 358 1.82 -20.23 -6.37
C GLU A 358 1.52 -18.87 -5.73
N GLU A 359 0.52 -18.78 -4.86
CA GLU A 359 0.02 -17.53 -4.24
C GLU A 359 0.96 -16.95 -3.17
N THR A 360 2.27 -16.93 -3.46
CA THR A 360 3.34 -16.44 -2.59
C THR A 360 3.79 -15.05 -3.07
N PRO A 361 3.71 -13.99 -2.25
CA PRO A 361 4.20 -12.66 -2.61
C PRO A 361 5.66 -12.68 -3.09
N GLY A 362 5.91 -12.22 -4.31
CA GLY A 362 7.24 -12.22 -4.92
C GLY A 362 7.61 -13.51 -5.65
N TRP A 363 6.64 -14.38 -5.96
CA TRP A 363 6.87 -15.60 -6.74
C TRP A 363 7.49 -15.29 -8.11
N TRP A 364 6.96 -14.27 -8.79
CA TRP A 364 7.41 -13.83 -10.11
C TRP A 364 7.82 -12.36 -10.09
N ARG A 365 8.57 -11.91 -11.09
CA ARG A 365 9.24 -10.60 -11.08
C ARG A 365 8.31 -9.41 -11.34
N GLY A 366 7.04 -9.64 -11.65
CA GLY A 366 6.11 -8.60 -12.09
C GLY A 366 6.30 -8.17 -13.55
N VAL A 367 5.49 -7.20 -13.96
CA VAL A 367 5.51 -6.55 -15.28
C VAL A 367 6.54 -5.41 -15.29
N GLN A 368 7.38 -5.36 -16.32
CA GLN A 368 8.37 -4.30 -16.51
C GLN A 368 8.14 -3.58 -17.83
N ILE A 369 7.78 -2.29 -17.78
CA ILE A 369 7.65 -1.42 -18.94
C ILE A 369 8.83 -0.44 -18.89
N ARG A 370 9.72 -0.45 -19.89
CA ARG A 370 10.95 0.35 -19.93
C ARG A 370 11.35 0.66 -21.36
N GLU A 371 12.08 1.73 -21.63
CA GLU A 371 12.53 2.05 -23.01
C GLU A 371 11.38 2.15 -24.03
N THR A 372 10.19 2.59 -23.59
CA THR A 372 9.02 2.83 -24.44
C THR A 372 8.25 4.06 -23.96
N GLN A 373 8.15 5.07 -24.82
CA GLN A 373 7.51 6.36 -24.52
C GLN A 373 6.10 6.48 -25.17
N SER A 374 5.57 5.35 -25.66
CA SER A 374 4.28 5.31 -26.34
C SER A 374 3.13 5.67 -25.39
N THR A 375 2.17 6.46 -25.87
CA THR A 375 0.91 6.70 -25.16
C THR A 375 -0.10 5.55 -25.32
N ALA A 376 0.19 4.57 -26.18
CA ALA A 376 -0.63 3.38 -26.37
C ALA A 376 -0.30 2.26 -25.35
N ASN A 377 0.67 2.48 -24.46
CA ASN A 377 0.87 1.61 -23.30
C ASN A 377 -0.29 1.82 -22.32
N ILE A 378 -1.20 0.85 -22.24
CA ILE A 378 -2.43 0.92 -21.45
C ILE A 378 -2.57 -0.36 -20.62
N LEU A 379 -2.86 -0.17 -19.33
CA LEU A 379 -3.34 -1.19 -18.40
C LEU A 379 -4.68 -0.68 -17.83
N ASP A 380 -5.80 -1.16 -18.38
CA ASP A 380 -7.14 -0.85 -17.90
C ASP A 380 -7.88 -2.12 -17.45
N HIS A 381 -8.51 -2.07 -16.27
CA HIS A 381 -9.17 -3.23 -15.66
C HIS A 381 -8.27 -4.48 -15.53
N VAL A 382 -6.99 -4.29 -15.17
CA VAL A 382 -6.01 -5.36 -14.98
C VAL A 382 -5.80 -5.65 -13.50
N ILE A 383 -5.83 -6.92 -13.10
CA ILE A 383 -5.34 -7.41 -11.81
C ILE A 383 -3.90 -7.90 -12.00
N ILE A 384 -2.96 -7.34 -11.23
CA ILE A 384 -1.58 -7.83 -11.17
C ILE A 384 -1.27 -8.20 -9.72
N GLU A 385 -0.90 -9.46 -9.48
CA GLU A 385 -0.76 -10.00 -8.12
C GLU A 385 0.41 -10.98 -7.94
N TYR A 386 0.83 -11.15 -6.67
CA TYR A 386 1.91 -12.06 -6.24
C TYR A 386 3.29 -11.80 -6.91
N GLY A 387 3.46 -10.64 -7.52
CA GLY A 387 4.68 -10.19 -8.19
C GLY A 387 5.69 -9.53 -7.25
N GLY A 388 6.66 -8.82 -7.85
CA GLY A 388 7.73 -8.15 -7.09
C GLY A 388 8.87 -9.09 -6.64
N GLY A 389 9.06 -10.22 -7.30
CA GLY A 389 10.13 -11.18 -7.03
C GLY A 389 11.51 -10.82 -7.59
N GLY A 390 12.53 -11.47 -7.05
CA GLY A 390 13.90 -11.48 -7.58
C GLY A 390 14.61 -10.11 -7.57
N THR A 391 15.51 -9.91 -8.53
CA THR A 391 16.20 -8.62 -8.75
C THR A 391 16.26 -8.29 -10.23
N TYR A 392 15.92 -7.07 -10.62
CA TYR A 392 15.95 -6.64 -12.02
C TYR A 392 17.38 -6.36 -12.53
N TRP A 393 18.07 -5.43 -11.88
CA TRP A 393 19.35 -4.86 -12.37
C TRP A 393 20.50 -5.04 -11.39
N SER A 394 20.19 -5.16 -10.09
CA SER A 394 21.16 -5.20 -9.00
C SER A 394 20.51 -5.74 -7.72
N THR A 395 21.31 -6.15 -6.75
CA THR A 395 20.87 -6.56 -5.40
C THR A 395 20.24 -5.44 -4.55
N GLN A 396 20.12 -4.22 -5.10
CA GLN A 396 19.44 -3.07 -4.49
C GLN A 396 18.25 -2.57 -5.34
N SER A 397 17.86 -3.33 -6.36
CA SER A 397 16.63 -3.05 -7.12
C SER A 397 15.42 -3.23 -6.20
N ARG A 398 14.66 -2.15 -5.98
CA ARG A 398 13.31 -2.22 -5.41
C ARG A 398 12.41 -3.00 -6.37
N THR A 399 11.42 -3.73 -5.85
CA THR A 399 10.59 -4.63 -6.64
C THR A 399 9.11 -4.23 -6.61
N ALA A 400 8.35 -4.64 -7.63
CA ALA A 400 6.92 -4.35 -7.69
C ALA A 400 6.15 -5.32 -8.58
N ASN A 401 4.82 -5.32 -8.46
CA ASN A 401 3.94 -5.94 -9.45
C ASN A 401 4.07 -5.24 -10.82
N LEU A 402 4.18 -3.91 -10.82
CA LEU A 402 4.46 -3.11 -12.01
C LEU A 402 5.67 -2.19 -11.83
N VAL A 403 6.65 -2.30 -12.73
CA VAL A 403 7.83 -1.43 -12.79
C VAL A 403 7.77 -0.58 -14.05
N VAL A 404 7.88 0.74 -13.89
CA VAL A 404 7.79 1.73 -14.97
C VAL A 404 9.10 2.50 -15.03
N GLY A 405 9.88 2.21 -16.07
CA GLY A 405 11.22 2.75 -16.31
C GLY A 405 12.35 1.81 -15.93
N GLY A 406 13.47 1.91 -16.64
CA GLY A 406 14.63 1.04 -16.47
C GLY A 406 15.80 1.64 -15.70
N ARG A 407 16.99 1.03 -15.82
CA ARG A 407 18.15 1.32 -14.96
C ARG A 407 18.69 2.75 -15.12
N ILE A 408 18.72 3.25 -16.34
CA ILE A 408 19.26 4.57 -16.73
C ILE A 408 18.17 5.44 -17.38
N SER A 409 18.40 6.75 -17.46
CA SER A 409 17.40 7.71 -17.94
C SER A 409 16.95 7.51 -19.40
N SER A 410 17.74 6.82 -20.24
CA SER A 410 17.30 6.45 -21.59
C SER A 410 16.32 5.26 -21.62
N GLU A 411 16.22 4.48 -20.53
CA GLU A 411 15.24 3.41 -20.38
C GLU A 411 13.90 3.93 -19.81
N ALA A 412 13.61 5.23 -19.94
CA ALA A 412 12.35 5.84 -19.48
C ALA A 412 11.12 5.16 -20.09
N ALA A 413 10.03 5.08 -19.33
CA ALA A 413 8.75 4.52 -19.77
C ALA A 413 7.60 5.52 -19.70
N ARG A 414 6.51 5.22 -20.40
CA ARG A 414 5.19 5.87 -20.24
C ARG A 414 4.12 4.79 -20.31
N VAL A 415 3.18 4.79 -19.37
CA VAL A 415 2.03 3.87 -19.33
C VAL A 415 0.85 4.53 -18.64
N THR A 416 -0.35 4.36 -19.22
CA THR A 416 -1.62 4.71 -18.59
C THR A 416 -2.11 3.54 -17.77
N VAL A 417 -2.53 3.78 -16.52
CA VAL A 417 -3.04 2.75 -15.62
C VAL A 417 -4.40 3.19 -15.05
N SER A 418 -5.46 2.43 -15.30
CA SER A 418 -6.78 2.76 -14.77
C SER A 418 -7.60 1.56 -14.34
N ASN A 419 -8.50 1.77 -13.37
CA ASN A 419 -9.47 0.78 -12.88
C ASN A 419 -8.82 -0.58 -12.48
N SER A 420 -7.53 -0.58 -12.13
CA SER A 420 -6.68 -1.77 -12.03
C SER A 420 -6.29 -2.07 -10.57
N ILE A 421 -6.03 -3.33 -10.26
CA ILE A 421 -5.73 -3.83 -8.90
C ILE A 421 -4.29 -4.34 -8.84
N PHE A 422 -3.52 -3.85 -7.87
CA PHE A 422 -2.14 -4.25 -7.61
C PHE A 422 -2.04 -4.78 -6.18
N ARG A 423 -1.98 -6.10 -6.02
CA ARG A 423 -2.01 -6.74 -4.70
C ARG A 423 -0.96 -7.81 -4.45
N HIS A 424 -0.68 -8.07 -3.17
CA HIS A 424 0.20 -9.16 -2.74
C HIS A 424 1.61 -9.13 -3.34
N SER A 425 2.13 -7.95 -3.68
CA SER A 425 3.53 -7.78 -4.08
C SER A 425 4.48 -7.97 -2.91
N ALA A 426 5.67 -8.53 -3.16
CA ALA A 426 6.73 -8.67 -2.16
C ALA A 426 7.36 -7.33 -1.69
N ASP A 427 7.11 -6.21 -2.37
CA ASP A 427 7.55 -4.87 -1.96
C ASP A 427 6.46 -3.84 -2.31
N ALA A 428 6.48 -3.26 -3.51
CA ALA A 428 5.49 -2.25 -3.92
C ALA A 428 4.41 -2.77 -4.87
N GLY A 429 3.21 -2.20 -4.83
CA GLY A 429 2.24 -2.37 -5.91
C GLY A 429 2.76 -1.82 -7.24
N ILE A 430 3.35 -0.62 -7.22
CA ILE A 430 4.00 0.03 -8.37
C ILE A 430 5.35 0.66 -8.02
N TYR A 431 6.35 0.55 -8.91
CA TYR A 431 7.63 1.25 -8.82
C TYR A 431 7.90 2.07 -10.08
N VAL A 432 7.88 3.41 -9.96
CA VAL A 432 8.17 4.34 -11.06
C VAL A 432 9.61 4.84 -10.95
N ARG A 433 10.31 4.98 -12.08
CA ARG A 433 11.69 5.46 -12.15
C ARG A 433 11.82 6.70 -13.04
N ASP A 434 12.50 7.74 -12.54
CA ASP A 434 12.83 8.94 -13.34
C ASP A 434 13.52 8.59 -14.68
N PRO A 435 13.18 9.25 -15.79
CA PRO A 435 12.14 10.29 -15.98
C PRO A 435 10.83 9.72 -16.58
N SER A 436 10.32 8.61 -16.04
CA SER A 436 9.11 7.94 -16.57
C SER A 436 7.81 8.64 -16.13
N GLU A 437 6.79 8.60 -16.98
CA GLU A 437 5.49 9.25 -16.73
C GLU A 437 4.36 8.22 -16.57
N LEU A 438 3.31 8.60 -15.82
CA LEU A 438 2.02 7.90 -15.81
C LEU A 438 0.92 8.85 -16.33
N PRO A 439 0.71 8.97 -17.66
CA PRO A 439 -0.19 9.98 -18.24
C PRO A 439 -1.60 10.03 -17.64
N ALA A 440 -2.12 8.88 -17.18
CA ALA A 440 -3.11 8.81 -16.11
C ALA A 440 -2.83 7.60 -15.20
N SER A 441 -3.17 7.75 -13.92
CA SER A 441 -3.11 6.70 -12.89
C SER A 441 -4.31 6.89 -11.95
N VAL A 442 -5.49 6.40 -12.35
CA VAL A 442 -6.79 6.75 -11.73
C VAL A 442 -7.65 5.52 -11.42
N ASN A 443 -8.47 5.59 -10.37
CA ASN A 443 -9.36 4.50 -9.93
C ASN A 443 -8.65 3.17 -9.65
N ASN A 444 -7.35 3.19 -9.34
CA ASN A 444 -6.57 1.98 -9.08
C ASN A 444 -6.66 1.57 -7.61
N ASN A 445 -6.39 0.31 -7.29
CA ASN A 445 -6.39 -0.21 -5.93
C ASN A 445 -5.06 -0.92 -5.61
N TYR A 446 -4.26 -0.32 -4.72
CA TYR A 446 -2.98 -0.82 -4.26
C TYR A 446 -3.14 -1.33 -2.82
N THR A 447 -3.29 -2.65 -2.65
CA THR A 447 -3.66 -3.25 -1.35
C THR A 447 -2.96 -4.58 -1.09
N GLY A 448 -2.70 -4.94 0.17
CA GLY A 448 -2.04 -6.20 0.53
C GLY A 448 -0.58 -6.33 0.08
N ASN A 449 0.09 -5.22 -0.29
CA ASN A 449 1.53 -5.15 -0.57
C ASN A 449 2.29 -4.71 0.69
N LYS A 450 3.62 -4.56 0.65
CA LYS A 450 4.33 -3.87 1.76
C LYS A 450 4.08 -2.38 1.75
N ILE A 451 4.14 -1.78 0.56
CA ILE A 451 3.87 -0.37 0.32
C ILE A 451 3.02 -0.21 -0.95
N SER A 452 2.15 0.80 -1.00
CA SER A 452 1.27 0.99 -2.16
C SER A 452 2.07 1.28 -3.44
N GLY A 453 3.02 2.21 -3.37
CA GLY A 453 3.83 2.64 -4.48
C GLY A 453 5.15 3.28 -4.06
N ILE A 454 6.12 3.26 -4.98
CA ILE A 454 7.45 3.85 -4.81
C ILE A 454 7.72 4.73 -6.03
N ILE A 455 7.95 6.02 -5.82
CA ILE A 455 8.03 7.01 -6.89
C ILE A 455 9.13 8.07 -6.64
N PRO A 456 9.62 8.74 -7.70
CA PRO A 456 10.30 10.03 -7.56
C PRO A 456 9.29 11.15 -7.27
N ALA A 457 9.75 12.31 -6.83
CA ALA A 457 8.88 13.48 -6.61
C ALA A 457 8.25 14.01 -7.92
N THR A 458 8.84 13.69 -9.07
CA THR A 458 8.24 13.89 -10.41
C THR A 458 6.96 13.06 -10.61
N GLY A 459 6.81 11.95 -9.88
CA GLY A 459 5.64 11.08 -9.98
C GLY A 459 4.43 11.52 -9.14
N ILE A 460 4.61 12.41 -8.15
CA ILE A 460 3.57 12.73 -7.14
C ILE A 460 2.27 13.24 -7.77
N GLU A 461 2.35 13.97 -8.87
CA GLU A 461 1.19 14.53 -9.59
C GLU A 461 0.23 13.47 -10.20
N TYR A 462 0.70 12.23 -10.34
CA TYR A 462 -0.05 11.11 -10.88
C TYR A 462 -0.75 10.27 -9.80
N PHE A 463 -0.52 10.56 -8.52
CA PHE A 463 -1.11 9.83 -7.40
C PHE A 463 -2.11 10.74 -6.69
N ASP A 464 -3.36 10.32 -6.61
CA ASP A 464 -4.45 11.11 -6.02
C ASP A 464 -5.59 10.24 -5.49
N GLY A 465 -6.48 10.85 -4.71
CA GLY A 465 -7.59 10.20 -4.04
C GLY A 465 -8.67 9.63 -4.96
N SER A 466 -8.48 9.58 -6.29
CA SER A 466 -9.27 8.69 -7.16
C SER A 466 -8.90 7.23 -6.96
N SER A 467 -7.67 6.94 -6.54
CA SER A 467 -7.16 5.59 -6.29
C SER A 467 -7.11 5.27 -4.79
N ALA A 468 -7.16 3.99 -4.45
CA ALA A 468 -7.00 3.48 -3.09
C ALA A 468 -5.57 2.98 -2.87
N TYR A 469 -4.97 3.38 -1.74
CA TYR A 469 -3.60 3.05 -1.36
C TYR A 469 -3.50 2.37 0.01
N THR A 470 -4.61 1.79 0.48
CA THR A 470 -4.81 1.30 1.85
C THR A 470 -4.89 -0.22 1.96
N GLY A 471 -4.62 -0.75 3.16
CA GLY A 471 -4.58 -2.19 3.44
C GLY A 471 -3.26 -2.87 3.07
N ASN A 472 -2.16 -2.11 2.99
CA ASN A 472 -0.79 -2.61 2.84
C ASN A 472 -0.14 -2.80 4.23
N GLU A 473 1.08 -3.38 4.31
CA GLU A 473 1.84 -3.43 5.59
C GLU A 473 2.14 -2.01 6.11
N THR A 474 2.34 -1.06 5.19
CA THR A 474 2.41 0.37 5.46
C THR A 474 1.56 1.11 4.42
N ASP A 475 0.54 1.81 4.89
CA ASP A 475 -0.31 2.65 4.03
C ASP A 475 0.36 4.00 3.79
N GLY A 476 0.80 4.21 2.55
CA GLY A 476 1.57 5.39 2.13
C GLY A 476 2.24 5.18 0.77
N ILE A 477 2.81 6.25 0.22
CA ILE A 477 3.52 6.26 -1.07
C ILE A 477 4.95 6.77 -0.85
N VAL A 478 5.97 5.96 -1.15
CA VAL A 478 7.36 6.31 -0.82
C VAL A 478 8.02 7.16 -1.91
N ILE A 479 8.51 8.34 -1.53
CA ILE A 479 9.33 9.23 -2.34
C ILE A 479 10.81 8.88 -2.14
N TYR A 480 11.47 8.32 -3.14
CA TYR A 480 12.88 7.87 -3.04
C TYR A 480 13.91 8.84 -3.66
N SER A 481 13.45 9.82 -4.43
CA SER A 481 14.25 10.83 -5.14
C SER A 481 13.40 12.10 -5.20
N GLY A 482 13.95 13.27 -4.87
CA GLY A 482 13.11 14.47 -4.68
C GLY A 482 13.68 15.81 -5.12
N ASP A 483 14.77 15.88 -5.88
CA ASP A 483 15.11 17.13 -6.59
C ASP A 483 14.13 17.27 -7.80
N TYR A 484 13.34 18.35 -7.85
CA TYR A 484 12.30 18.59 -8.87
C TYR A 484 12.42 20.01 -9.46
N ASN A 485 12.61 20.06 -10.79
CA ASN A 485 12.79 21.29 -11.57
C ASN A 485 12.26 21.17 -13.02
N VAL A 486 11.26 20.30 -13.26
CA VAL A 486 10.84 19.90 -14.61
C VAL A 486 9.82 20.87 -15.21
N ARG A 487 8.72 21.13 -14.50
CA ARG A 487 7.63 22.03 -14.91
C ARG A 487 6.79 22.46 -13.72
N ASN A 488 5.91 23.44 -13.90
CA ASN A 488 4.92 23.78 -12.86
C ASN A 488 3.99 22.57 -12.62
N VAL A 489 3.58 22.37 -11.37
CA VAL A 489 2.90 21.15 -10.93
C VAL A 489 1.98 21.39 -9.74
N THR A 490 0.90 20.62 -9.67
CA THR A 490 0.08 20.47 -8.47
C THR A 490 0.33 19.08 -7.88
N TRP A 491 0.75 19.02 -6.62
CA TRP A 491 0.82 17.79 -5.85
C TRP A 491 -0.50 17.57 -5.14
N LYS A 492 -1.08 16.40 -5.40
CA LYS A 492 -2.46 16.08 -5.06
C LYS A 492 -2.56 15.28 -3.78
N ASN A 493 -3.71 15.39 -3.13
CA ASN A 493 -4.01 14.57 -1.96
C ASN A 493 -4.35 13.13 -2.40
N SER A 494 -3.52 12.15 -2.00
CA SER A 494 -3.71 10.72 -2.25
C SER A 494 -4.55 10.00 -1.19
N GLY A 495 -4.92 10.66 -0.09
CA GLY A 495 -5.60 10.05 1.04
C GLY A 495 -4.71 9.20 1.96
N VAL A 496 -3.40 9.09 1.66
CA VAL A 496 -2.37 8.45 2.49
C VAL A 496 -1.09 9.32 2.51
N PRO A 497 -0.18 9.16 3.48
CA PRO A 497 1.04 9.97 3.53
C PRO A 497 2.00 9.69 2.36
N TYR A 498 2.60 10.75 1.82
CA TYR A 498 3.81 10.66 1.01
C TYR A 498 5.01 10.50 1.95
N ILE A 499 5.58 9.29 1.99
CA ILE A 499 6.68 8.92 2.88
C ILE A 499 8.01 9.29 2.23
N VAL A 500 8.71 10.28 2.77
CA VAL A 500 9.87 10.91 2.12
C VAL A 500 11.18 10.29 2.63
N ASN A 501 11.92 9.58 1.77
CA ASN A 501 13.14 8.82 2.13
C ASN A 501 14.47 9.46 1.68
N ASP A 502 14.43 10.49 0.84
CA ASP A 502 15.54 11.41 0.56
C ASP A 502 15.01 12.83 0.88
N ARG A 503 15.72 13.89 0.51
CA ARG A 503 15.18 15.25 0.45
C ARG A 503 14.11 15.44 -0.62
N ILE A 504 13.30 16.47 -0.44
CA ILE A 504 12.58 17.17 -1.52
C ILE A 504 13.23 18.54 -1.73
N ARG A 505 13.58 18.88 -2.98
CA ARG A 505 14.03 20.22 -3.38
C ARG A 505 13.30 20.70 -4.63
N ILE A 506 12.62 21.82 -4.51
CA ILE A 506 11.92 22.48 -5.61
C ILE A 506 12.78 23.64 -6.11
N SER A 507 13.03 23.71 -7.42
CA SER A 507 13.85 24.76 -8.06
C SER A 507 13.20 25.23 -9.37
N GLU A 508 13.28 26.53 -9.65
CA GLU A 508 12.87 27.17 -10.93
C GLU A 508 11.40 26.99 -11.38
N ILE A 509 10.53 26.34 -10.59
CA ILE A 509 9.13 26.03 -10.94
C ILE A 509 8.12 26.53 -9.90
N GLU A 510 6.83 26.56 -10.27
CA GLU A 510 5.71 26.78 -9.35
C GLU A 510 5.09 25.45 -8.91
N LEU A 511 5.10 25.19 -7.59
CA LEU A 511 4.47 24.04 -6.94
C LEU A 511 3.23 24.50 -6.16
N THR A 512 2.09 23.89 -6.45
CA THR A 512 0.88 23.97 -5.62
C THR A 512 0.68 22.64 -4.89
N ILE A 513 0.22 22.67 -3.63
CA ILE A 513 -0.10 21.49 -2.83
C ILE A 513 -1.56 21.57 -2.39
N GLU A 514 -2.33 20.53 -2.66
CA GLU A 514 -3.76 20.43 -2.33
C GLU A 514 -4.02 20.21 -0.83
N ALA A 515 -5.17 20.68 -0.36
CA ALA A 515 -5.60 20.55 1.03
C ALA A 515 -5.69 19.09 1.50
N GLY A 516 -5.28 18.83 2.73
CA GLY A 516 -5.22 17.49 3.31
C GLY A 516 -4.03 16.63 2.85
N THR A 517 -3.17 17.13 1.96
CA THR A 517 -1.98 16.38 1.55
C THR A 517 -1.00 16.25 2.73
N GLU A 518 -0.54 15.04 3.00
CA GLU A 518 0.41 14.72 4.07
C GLU A 518 1.77 14.25 3.52
N PHE A 519 2.85 14.83 4.05
CA PHE A 519 4.23 14.41 3.82
C PHE A 519 4.85 13.97 5.15
N ALA A 520 5.27 12.71 5.21
CA ALA A 520 5.91 12.10 6.39
C ALA A 520 7.40 11.87 6.12
N PHE A 521 8.26 12.67 6.75
CA PHE A 521 9.70 12.70 6.50
C PHE A 521 10.46 11.68 7.34
N ASN A 522 11.34 10.89 6.72
CA ASN A 522 12.28 10.03 7.44
C ASN A 522 13.45 10.81 8.05
N ASN A 523 14.21 10.15 8.92
CA ASN A 523 15.32 10.74 9.66
C ASN A 523 16.31 11.51 8.76
N ASP A 524 16.68 12.73 9.17
CA ASP A 524 17.61 13.65 8.48
C ASP A 524 17.20 14.08 7.05
N THR A 525 15.99 13.75 6.60
CA THR A 525 15.39 14.27 5.35
C THR A 525 14.78 15.67 5.52
N TYR A 526 14.39 16.33 4.43
CA TYR A 526 13.94 17.73 4.46
C TYR A 526 13.14 18.16 3.22
N PHE A 527 12.41 19.27 3.34
CA PHE A 527 11.77 19.96 2.22
C PHE A 527 12.46 21.31 1.98
N GLN A 528 12.81 21.64 0.74
CA GLN A 528 13.46 22.91 0.39
C GLN A 528 12.88 23.54 -0.88
N VAL A 529 12.49 24.81 -0.79
CA VAL A 529 12.12 25.66 -1.94
C VAL A 529 13.28 26.60 -2.22
N ARG A 530 13.84 26.58 -3.43
CA ARG A 530 15.05 27.35 -3.77
C ARG A 530 15.07 27.85 -5.21
N ASP A 531 16.13 28.59 -5.56
CA ASP A 531 16.43 29.04 -6.92
C ASP A 531 15.23 29.69 -7.63
N GLY A 532 14.56 30.64 -6.94
CA GLY A 532 13.41 31.36 -7.46
C GLY A 532 12.08 30.57 -7.54
N ALA A 533 12.04 29.30 -7.13
CA ALA A 533 10.82 28.49 -7.12
C ALA A 533 9.69 29.12 -6.28
N ILE A 534 8.45 28.83 -6.65
CA ILE A 534 7.25 29.36 -5.99
C ILE A 534 6.51 28.21 -5.31
N ILE A 535 6.11 28.42 -4.05
CA ILE A 535 5.34 27.45 -3.26
C ILE A 535 3.95 27.98 -2.90
N ARG A 536 2.92 27.17 -3.13
CA ARG A 536 1.54 27.43 -2.69
C ARG A 536 0.98 26.21 -1.96
N ALA A 537 1.16 26.16 -0.65
CA ALA A 537 0.44 25.20 0.18
C ALA A 537 -0.83 25.87 0.71
N HIS A 538 -1.98 25.36 0.26
CA HIS A 538 -3.30 25.84 0.65
C HIS A 538 -4.08 24.70 1.28
N GLY A 539 -3.98 24.60 2.61
CA GLY A 539 -4.87 23.75 3.40
C GLY A 539 -6.23 24.40 3.60
N GLU A 540 -7.12 23.66 4.26
CA GLU A 540 -8.43 24.16 4.70
C GLU A 540 -8.61 23.94 6.21
N GLN A 541 -9.55 24.64 6.82
CA GLN A 541 -9.89 24.43 8.22
C GLN A 541 -10.42 23.01 8.44
N GLY A 542 -9.67 22.20 9.20
CA GLY A 542 -9.96 20.78 9.42
C GLY A 542 -9.40 19.83 8.37
N ASN A 543 -8.80 20.35 7.30
CA ASN A 543 -8.09 19.59 6.26
C ASN A 543 -6.77 20.30 5.87
N PRO A 544 -5.83 20.47 6.82
CA PRO A 544 -4.60 21.21 6.59
C PRO A 544 -3.64 20.44 5.67
N VAL A 545 -2.67 21.14 5.06
CA VAL A 545 -1.49 20.46 4.48
C VAL A 545 -0.54 20.12 5.62
N MET A 546 -0.09 18.86 5.70
CA MET A 546 0.72 18.35 6.81
C MET A 546 2.14 18.03 6.35
N PHE A 547 3.14 18.53 7.08
CA PHE A 547 4.54 18.14 6.98
C PHE A 547 5.00 17.61 8.36
N THR A 548 5.11 16.30 8.50
CA THR A 548 5.34 15.61 9.78
C THR A 548 6.48 14.59 9.65
N ALA A 549 6.79 13.87 10.73
CA ALA A 549 7.83 12.85 10.76
C ALA A 549 7.25 11.43 10.59
N THR A 550 8.05 10.49 10.10
CA THR A 550 7.71 9.04 10.16
C THR A 550 7.79 8.47 11.58
N GLU A 551 8.50 9.14 12.49
CA GLU A 551 8.53 8.84 13.92
C GLU A 551 8.31 10.15 14.70
N ASN A 552 7.36 10.15 15.65
CA ASN A 552 6.93 11.35 16.39
C ASN A 552 7.93 11.80 17.48
N THR A 553 9.19 11.95 17.07
CA THR A 553 10.32 12.38 17.89
C THR A 553 10.72 13.79 17.43
N PRO A 554 10.74 14.80 18.32
CA PRO A 554 11.29 16.12 17.99
C PRO A 554 12.67 16.01 17.35
N GLY A 555 12.91 16.80 16.31
CA GLY A 555 14.18 16.74 15.58
C GLY A 555 14.39 15.48 14.72
N TRP A 556 13.35 14.74 14.35
CA TRP A 556 13.50 13.58 13.47
C TRP A 556 14.01 13.98 12.08
N TRP A 557 13.43 15.02 11.49
CA TRP A 557 13.78 15.53 10.16
C TRP A 557 14.27 16.99 10.25
N ARG A 558 14.92 17.50 9.20
CA ARG A 558 15.54 18.84 9.28
C ARG A 558 14.55 19.99 9.22
N GLY A 559 13.34 19.75 8.69
CA GLY A 559 12.28 20.74 8.54
C GLY A 559 12.08 21.24 7.11
N PHE A 560 11.36 22.36 7.02
CA PHE A 560 11.04 23.07 5.78
C PHE A 560 11.94 24.30 5.63
N ASN A 561 12.58 24.49 4.49
CA ASN A 561 13.32 25.71 4.16
C ASN A 561 12.81 26.40 2.89
N ILE A 562 12.74 27.72 2.91
CA ILE A 562 12.63 28.55 1.71
C ILE A 562 13.85 29.48 1.61
N GLN A 563 14.60 29.40 0.50
CA GLN A 563 15.90 30.05 0.31
C GLN A 563 15.93 30.71 -1.08
N GLY A 564 16.32 31.98 -1.21
CA GLY A 564 16.50 32.59 -2.54
C GLY A 564 15.23 32.68 -3.41
N SER A 565 14.04 32.69 -2.82
CA SER A 565 12.78 32.96 -3.53
C SER A 565 12.10 34.20 -2.97
N MET A 566 12.21 35.32 -3.70
CA MET A 566 11.65 36.62 -3.33
C MET A 566 10.20 36.83 -3.83
N SER A 567 9.54 35.75 -4.28
CA SER A 567 8.18 35.85 -4.84
C SER A 567 7.15 36.26 -3.79
N THR A 568 6.28 37.21 -4.14
CA THR A 568 5.10 37.55 -3.33
C THR A 568 4.02 36.46 -3.35
N GLN A 569 4.19 35.45 -4.21
CA GLN A 569 3.22 34.36 -4.39
C GLN A 569 3.48 33.18 -3.46
N ASN A 570 4.64 33.15 -2.77
CA ASN A 570 4.98 32.15 -1.78
C ASN A 570 4.01 32.21 -0.60
N VAL A 571 3.32 31.11 -0.33
CA VAL A 571 2.30 31.01 0.72
C VAL A 571 2.28 29.63 1.36
N LEU A 572 2.25 29.62 2.70
CA LEU A 572 1.70 28.55 3.53
C LEU A 572 0.43 29.10 4.19
N ASP A 573 -0.72 28.51 3.91
CA ASP A 573 -1.99 28.82 4.59
C ASP A 573 -2.65 27.53 5.06
N HIS A 574 -3.10 27.49 6.32
CA HIS A 574 -3.63 26.28 6.97
C HIS A 574 -2.67 25.08 6.84
N VAL A 575 -1.39 25.29 7.14
CA VAL A 575 -0.33 24.27 7.10
C VAL A 575 0.03 23.84 8.52
N ILE A 576 0.38 22.57 8.73
CA ILE A 576 1.00 22.08 9.97
C ILE A 576 2.41 21.59 9.64
N ILE A 577 3.40 22.04 10.41
CA ILE A 577 4.78 21.54 10.35
C ILE A 577 5.21 21.11 11.76
N GLU A 578 5.64 19.86 11.91
CA GLU A 578 5.95 19.28 13.23
C GLU A 578 7.09 18.26 13.24
N TYR A 579 7.64 17.99 14.43
CA TYR A 579 8.71 17.03 14.70
C TYR A 579 10.04 17.28 13.95
N ALA A 580 10.27 18.51 13.49
CA ALA A 580 11.44 18.88 12.71
C ALA A 580 12.52 19.62 13.52
N GLY A 581 13.55 20.09 12.82
CA GLY A 581 14.67 20.84 13.35
C GLY A 581 15.89 20.00 13.75
N GLY A 582 15.95 18.71 13.39
CA GLY A 582 17.01 17.80 13.83
C GLY A 582 18.42 18.15 13.36
N ASN A 583 18.53 18.83 12.22
CA ASN A 583 19.80 19.21 11.63
C ASN A 583 19.68 20.53 10.87
N GLY A 584 20.77 21.29 10.75
CA GLY A 584 20.79 22.52 9.97
C GLY A 584 20.75 22.24 8.47
N PHE A 585 20.18 23.17 7.70
CA PHE A 585 20.26 23.15 6.23
C PHE A 585 21.69 23.42 5.72
N TRP A 586 22.54 24.02 6.57
CA TRP A 586 23.90 24.41 6.22
C TRP A 586 24.88 24.00 7.32
N SER A 587 26.04 23.44 6.95
CA SER A 587 27.08 22.92 7.87
C SER A 587 27.76 23.96 8.78
N THR A 588 27.36 25.23 8.69
CA THR A 588 27.98 26.36 9.41
C THR A 588 26.98 27.20 10.20
N HIS A 589 25.68 26.90 10.09
CA HIS A 589 24.60 27.68 10.69
C HIS A 589 23.57 26.72 11.29
N ASN A 590 23.38 26.82 12.59
CA ASN A 590 22.42 26.00 13.34
C ASN A 590 21.02 26.57 13.13
N THR A 591 20.27 25.99 12.20
CA THR A 591 18.88 26.39 11.86
C THR A 591 17.89 25.29 12.19
N TYR A 592 17.93 24.86 13.45
CA TYR A 592 17.10 23.81 14.03
C TYR A 592 15.66 24.30 14.22
N ALA A 593 14.83 24.20 13.18
CA ALA A 593 13.44 24.64 13.24
C ALA A 593 12.49 23.81 12.38
N ASN A 594 11.18 23.87 12.67
CA ASN A 594 10.14 23.39 11.77
C ASN A 594 10.16 24.15 10.43
N LEU A 595 10.22 25.48 10.48
CA LEU A 595 10.30 26.35 9.30
C LEU A 595 11.52 27.28 9.37
N VAL A 596 12.33 27.31 8.31
CA VAL A 596 13.47 28.23 8.13
C VAL A 596 13.23 29.10 6.89
N ILE A 597 12.99 30.40 7.09
CA ILE A 597 12.86 31.36 5.99
C ILE A 597 14.19 32.08 5.83
N GLY A 598 14.69 32.13 4.60
CA GLY A 598 15.92 32.82 4.23
C GLY A 598 17.08 31.88 3.96
N GLY A 599 18.23 32.48 3.66
CA GLY A 599 19.47 31.76 3.37
C GLY A 599 20.63 32.16 4.27
N ARG A 600 21.82 31.65 3.93
CA ARG A 600 23.07 31.92 4.64
C ARG A 600 23.61 33.34 4.40
N ILE A 601 23.29 33.93 3.24
CA ILE A 601 23.79 35.24 2.81
C ILE A 601 22.66 36.11 2.24
N ALA A 602 22.88 37.43 2.19
CA ALA A 602 21.87 38.41 1.77
C ALA A 602 21.33 38.21 0.34
N SER A 603 22.12 37.62 -0.58
CA SER A 603 21.66 37.29 -1.94
C SER A 603 20.73 36.09 -2.02
N GLU A 604 20.57 35.33 -0.94
CA GLU A 604 19.66 34.17 -0.84
C GLU A 604 18.34 34.58 -0.17
N ALA A 605 17.89 35.82 -0.41
CA ALA A 605 16.72 36.37 0.24
C ALA A 605 15.45 35.59 -0.09
N ALA A 606 14.63 35.33 0.94
CA ALA A 606 13.38 34.58 0.81
C ALA A 606 12.20 35.38 1.37
N ARG A 607 11.09 35.34 0.63
CA ARG A 607 9.81 35.95 0.98
C ARG A 607 8.76 34.86 1.13
N LEU A 608 8.00 34.84 2.22
CA LEU A 608 6.94 33.86 2.45
C LEU A 608 5.81 34.46 3.29
N ARG A 609 4.57 34.36 2.81
CA ARG A 609 3.38 34.58 3.65
C ARG A 609 3.04 33.30 4.41
N VAL A 610 2.77 33.42 5.71
CA VAL A 610 2.38 32.29 6.56
C VAL A 610 1.13 32.68 7.33
N THR A 611 0.01 31.99 7.14
CA THR A 611 -1.26 32.30 7.82
C THR A 611 -1.99 31.05 8.30
N ASN A 612 -2.73 31.16 9.41
CA ASN A 612 -3.58 30.09 9.96
C ASN A 612 -2.87 28.72 10.19
N SER A 613 -1.55 28.73 10.38
CA SER A 613 -0.68 27.55 10.36
C SER A 613 -0.10 27.19 11.73
N VAL A 614 0.25 25.93 11.95
CA VAL A 614 0.74 25.40 13.25
C VAL A 614 2.17 24.90 13.13
N PHE A 615 3.03 25.31 14.08
CA PHE A 615 4.43 24.91 14.16
C PHE A 615 4.71 24.36 15.56
N ARG A 616 4.89 23.03 15.69
CA ARG A 616 5.00 22.36 17.00
C ARG A 616 6.01 21.23 17.09
N ASN A 617 6.32 20.79 18.31
CA ASN A 617 7.18 19.63 18.59
C ASN A 617 8.58 19.69 17.94
N SER A 618 9.17 20.88 17.73
CA SER A 618 10.51 21.01 17.13
C SER A 618 11.66 20.81 18.12
N GLU A 619 12.84 20.47 17.59
CA GLU A 619 14.09 20.32 18.36
C GLU A 619 14.53 21.62 19.07
N GLU A 620 14.34 22.77 18.43
CA GLU A 620 14.53 24.07 19.08
C GLU A 620 13.37 25.02 18.79
N HIS A 621 13.10 25.31 17.52
CA HIS A 621 12.25 26.44 17.13
C HIS A 621 11.10 26.09 16.19
N GLY A 622 9.92 26.70 16.41
CA GLY A 622 8.82 26.63 15.44
C GLY A 622 9.18 27.36 14.13
N LEU A 623 9.79 28.54 14.24
CA LEU A 623 10.23 29.36 13.12
C LEU A 623 11.63 29.93 13.34
N HIS A 624 12.46 29.93 12.30
CA HIS A 624 13.76 30.61 12.24
C HIS A 624 13.77 31.64 11.10
N LEU A 625 13.98 32.92 11.42
CA LEU A 625 14.18 33.99 10.44
C LEU A 625 15.64 34.43 10.39
N THR A 626 16.29 34.22 9.23
CA THR A 626 17.64 34.72 8.99
C THR A 626 17.63 36.23 8.70
N SER A 627 18.82 36.81 8.52
CA SER A 627 18.98 38.21 8.08
C SER A 627 18.44 38.51 6.67
N SER A 628 18.05 37.49 5.88
CA SER A 628 17.60 37.65 4.50
C SER A 628 16.17 37.15 4.30
N SER A 629 15.30 37.46 5.26
CA SER A 629 13.94 36.93 5.34
C SER A 629 12.91 38.04 5.31
N GLU A 630 11.81 37.82 4.60
CA GLU A 630 10.66 38.73 4.54
C GLU A 630 9.35 37.96 4.73
N MET A 631 8.55 38.38 5.70
CA MET A 631 7.25 37.79 5.99
C MET A 631 6.15 38.84 5.85
N PRO A 632 5.61 39.07 4.64
CA PRO A 632 4.64 40.15 4.40
C PRO A 632 3.27 39.95 5.07
N ALA A 633 3.00 38.78 5.65
CA ALA A 633 1.94 38.54 6.63
C ALA A 633 2.22 37.25 7.43
N SER A 634 1.93 37.27 8.74
CA SER A 634 2.23 36.19 9.69
C SER A 634 1.03 35.78 10.59
N SER A 635 -0.20 36.03 10.17
CA SER A 635 -1.36 36.11 11.07
C SER A 635 -2.10 34.80 11.34
N GLY A 636 -2.57 34.62 12.57
CA GLY A 636 -3.41 33.47 12.98
C GLY A 636 -2.63 32.17 13.15
N ASN A 637 -1.31 32.23 13.27
CA ASN A 637 -0.45 31.07 13.42
C ASN A 637 -0.34 30.64 14.90
N ILE A 638 0.00 29.37 15.13
CA ILE A 638 0.16 28.79 16.47
C ILE A 638 1.54 28.17 16.59
N TYR A 639 2.33 28.62 17.56
CA TYR A 639 3.64 28.07 17.89
C TYR A 639 3.60 27.50 19.31
N THR A 640 3.54 26.16 19.43
CA THR A 640 3.35 25.43 20.70
C THR A 640 4.31 24.24 20.80
N ASP A 641 4.60 23.75 22.00
CA ASP A 641 5.37 22.51 22.25
C ASP A 641 6.79 22.47 21.62
N ASN A 642 7.34 23.61 21.19
CA ASN A 642 8.71 23.71 20.70
C ASN A 642 9.68 23.73 21.89
N MET A 643 10.83 23.05 21.79
CA MET A 643 11.67 22.80 22.96
C MET A 643 12.46 24.03 23.46
N ARG A 644 12.82 24.98 22.58
CA ARG A 644 13.71 26.10 22.93
C ARG A 644 13.05 27.48 22.89
N ALA A 645 12.27 27.79 21.84
CA ALA A 645 11.42 28.98 21.76
C ALA A 645 10.48 28.86 20.55
N PRO A 646 9.26 29.43 20.57
CA PRO A 646 8.35 29.44 19.42
C PRO A 646 8.98 30.01 18.15
N VAL A 647 9.72 31.12 18.25
CA VAL A 647 10.40 31.78 17.13
C VAL A 647 11.82 32.21 17.53
N PHE A 648 12.77 32.04 16.62
CA PHE A 648 14.11 32.64 16.67
C PHE A 648 14.32 33.58 15.49
N MET A 649 14.76 34.82 15.74
CA MET A 649 14.96 35.81 14.68
C MET A 649 16.03 36.86 14.99
N GLY A 650 16.55 37.47 13.94
CA GLY A 650 17.25 38.74 14.05
C GLY A 650 16.29 39.91 14.33
N GLN A 651 16.80 40.96 14.97
CA GLN A 651 16.11 42.25 15.19
C GLN A 651 15.40 42.81 13.94
N SER A 652 15.92 42.57 12.74
CA SER A 652 15.29 43.02 11.49
C SER A 652 13.94 42.34 11.22
N GLY A 653 13.72 41.13 11.73
CA GLY A 653 12.49 40.36 11.55
C GLY A 653 11.35 40.73 12.52
N MET A 654 11.62 41.52 13.56
CA MET A 654 10.65 41.73 14.66
C MET A 654 9.32 42.34 14.22
N HIS A 655 9.36 43.19 13.21
CA HIS A 655 8.19 43.87 12.66
C HIS A 655 7.27 42.97 11.83
N PHE A 656 7.69 41.74 11.52
CA PHE A 656 6.84 40.78 10.81
C PHE A 656 5.85 40.05 11.71
N MET A 657 6.14 39.94 13.02
CA MET A 657 5.30 39.20 13.97
C MET A 657 4.06 40.02 14.34
N ASP A 658 2.87 39.44 14.24
CA ASP A 658 1.61 40.07 14.66
C ASP A 658 0.98 39.39 15.89
N GLY A 659 0.23 40.20 16.67
CA GLY A 659 -0.51 39.75 17.85
C GLY A 659 -1.80 38.95 17.56
N GLY A 660 -2.07 38.62 16.29
CA GLY A 660 -3.14 37.68 15.91
C GLY A 660 -2.69 36.21 15.93
N SER A 661 -1.39 35.97 16.08
CA SER A 661 -0.80 34.64 16.29
C SER A 661 -0.58 34.37 17.78
N SER A 662 -0.50 33.09 18.17
CA SER A 662 -0.17 32.68 19.54
C SER A 662 1.18 31.97 19.61
N PHE A 663 1.96 32.34 20.63
CA PHE A 663 3.32 31.88 20.85
C PHE A 663 3.50 31.19 22.22
N THR A 664 2.40 30.71 22.81
CA THR A 664 2.36 30.08 24.14
C THR A 664 2.38 28.55 24.08
N GLY A 665 2.73 27.89 25.20
CA GLY A 665 2.75 26.42 25.32
C GLY A 665 4.09 25.76 24.98
N ASN A 666 5.18 26.50 24.86
CA ASN A 666 6.50 26.02 24.43
C ASN A 666 7.35 25.56 25.62
N ASN A 667 6.82 24.64 26.44
CA ASN A 667 7.54 23.98 27.54
C ASN A 667 8.17 24.96 28.58
N GLY A 668 7.56 26.13 28.78
CA GLY A 668 8.07 27.19 29.67
C GLY A 668 8.99 28.21 28.98
N ASN A 669 9.25 28.06 27.68
CA ASN A 669 10.00 28.99 26.84
C ASN A 669 9.08 29.89 26.01
N ASP A 670 8.02 30.41 26.62
CA ASP A 670 7.04 31.30 25.99
C ASP A 670 7.61 32.72 25.87
N HIS A 671 8.47 32.92 24.87
CA HIS A 671 9.10 34.19 24.49
C HIS A 671 9.64 34.09 23.06
N ILE A 672 9.68 35.21 22.32
CA ILE A 672 10.36 35.24 21.03
C ILE A 672 11.86 35.49 21.24
N LEU A 673 12.73 34.64 20.70
CA LEU A 673 14.17 34.73 20.92
C LEU A 673 14.84 35.62 19.87
N VAL A 674 15.41 36.76 20.30
CA VAL A 674 15.93 37.81 19.41
C VAL A 674 17.44 38.00 19.55
N VAL A 675 18.13 38.09 18.41
CA VAL A 675 19.59 38.34 18.30
C VAL A 675 19.91 39.56 17.42
N ARG A 676 21.14 40.08 17.50
CA ARG A 676 21.60 41.20 16.66
C ARG A 676 22.04 40.67 15.30
N GLN A 677 21.04 40.38 14.47
CA GLN A 677 21.18 39.98 13.08
C GLN A 677 20.25 40.80 12.18
N GLY A 678 20.77 41.17 11.00
CA GLY A 678 20.08 42.02 10.03
C GLY A 678 20.05 43.50 10.41
N GLU A 679 19.75 44.34 9.42
CA GLU A 679 19.58 45.78 9.58
C GLU A 679 18.09 46.12 9.46
N THR A 680 17.61 47.02 10.33
CA THR A 680 16.28 47.63 10.20
C THR A 680 16.38 48.84 9.27
N SER A 681 15.32 49.14 8.53
CA SER A 681 15.24 50.37 7.73
C SER A 681 13.78 50.73 7.42
N GLY A 682 13.55 51.98 7.03
CA GLY A 682 12.21 52.47 6.72
C GLY A 682 11.34 52.68 7.96
N ASN A 683 10.03 52.59 7.79
CA ASN A 683 9.04 52.73 8.86
C ASN A 683 8.52 51.33 9.25
N ILE A 684 8.71 50.96 10.52
CA ILE A 684 8.34 49.65 11.07
C ILE A 684 7.63 49.79 12.41
N THR A 685 6.81 48.80 12.75
CA THR A 685 6.16 48.70 14.07
C THR A 685 6.55 47.37 14.73
N TRP A 686 6.87 47.40 16.01
CA TRP A 686 6.97 46.19 16.85
C TRP A 686 5.67 46.04 17.63
N ASN A 687 4.93 44.97 17.32
CA ASN A 687 3.57 44.76 17.78
C ASN A 687 3.53 44.12 19.20
N LYS A 688 2.40 44.25 19.88
CA LYS A 688 2.10 43.51 21.11
C LYS A 688 1.83 42.05 20.77
N LEU A 689 2.48 41.13 21.49
CA LEU A 689 2.28 39.68 21.37
C LEU A 689 1.72 39.12 22.69
N ASP A 690 1.30 37.85 22.68
CA ASP A 690 0.92 37.12 23.91
C ASP A 690 2.11 36.65 24.76
N VAL A 691 3.34 36.86 24.28
CA VAL A 691 4.62 36.55 24.94
C VAL A 691 5.63 37.71 24.79
N PRO A 692 6.64 37.83 25.67
CA PRO A 692 7.69 38.85 25.51
C PRO A 692 8.65 38.56 24.34
N TYR A 693 9.22 39.62 23.77
CA TYR A 693 10.45 39.53 22.97
C TYR A 693 11.66 39.44 23.91
N ARG A 694 12.45 38.37 23.84
CA ARG A 694 13.66 38.18 24.67
C ARG A 694 14.94 38.39 23.86
N ALA A 695 15.64 39.49 24.11
CA ALA A 695 16.91 39.81 23.49
C ALA A 695 18.08 39.11 24.20
N ARG A 696 18.86 38.34 23.43
CA ARG A 696 20.05 37.61 23.95
C ARG A 696 21.32 38.45 24.03
N GLU A 697 21.38 39.53 23.26
CA GLU A 697 22.56 40.38 23.14
C GLU A 697 22.16 41.85 22.93
N GLU A 698 23.14 42.71 22.68
CA GLU A 698 22.91 44.14 22.39
C GLU A 698 22.32 44.32 20.97
N LEU A 699 21.00 44.54 20.90
CA LEU A 699 20.29 44.96 19.70
C LEU A 699 20.64 46.41 19.35
N ARG A 700 20.71 46.71 18.05
CA ARG A 700 21.15 48.00 17.51
C ARG A 700 20.30 48.41 16.32
N ILE A 701 19.48 49.43 16.51
CA ILE A 701 18.60 50.01 15.51
C ILE A 701 19.28 51.26 14.96
N PHE A 702 19.32 51.39 13.63
CA PHE A 702 19.95 52.49 12.90
C PHE A 702 18.98 53.03 11.84
N GLU A 703 18.98 54.33 11.56
CA GLU A 703 18.32 54.94 10.37
C GLU A 703 16.87 54.43 10.09
N THR A 704 16.11 54.19 11.17
CA THR A 704 14.77 53.56 11.14
C THR A 704 13.75 54.46 11.84
N GLU A 705 12.53 54.54 11.32
CA GLU A 705 11.36 55.05 12.03
C GLU A 705 10.66 53.86 12.72
N LEU A 706 10.82 53.73 14.04
CA LEU A 706 10.28 52.62 14.83
C LEU A 706 9.12 53.08 15.71
N THR A 707 7.96 52.45 15.54
CA THR A 707 6.86 52.50 16.51
C THR A 707 6.85 51.23 17.36
N ILE A 708 6.56 51.34 18.66
CA ILE A 708 6.33 50.19 19.54
C ILE A 708 4.89 50.27 20.05
N GLU A 709 4.13 49.19 19.89
CA GLU A 709 2.73 49.11 20.28
C GLU A 709 2.55 49.05 21.81
N ALA A 710 1.51 49.71 22.32
CA ALA A 710 1.16 49.72 23.73
C ALA A 710 1.00 48.30 24.31
N GLY A 711 1.56 48.06 25.49
CA GLY A 711 1.53 46.75 26.15
C GLY A 711 2.52 45.72 25.59
N ALA A 712 3.38 46.07 24.62
CA ALA A 712 4.48 45.20 24.20
C ALA A 712 5.52 45.01 25.32
N VAL A 713 6.06 43.80 25.45
CA VAL A 713 7.01 43.42 26.51
C VAL A 713 8.34 42.96 25.93
N PHE A 714 9.43 43.49 26.46
CA PHE A 714 10.81 43.21 26.06
C PHE A 714 11.62 42.76 27.28
N GLU A 715 12.16 41.55 27.19
CA GLU A 715 13.06 40.95 28.18
C GLU A 715 14.50 40.95 27.65
N PHE A 716 15.47 41.15 28.54
CA PHE A 716 16.90 41.18 28.18
C PHE A 716 17.68 40.13 28.99
N GLU A 717 18.41 39.24 28.31
CA GLU A 717 19.39 38.34 28.95
C GLU A 717 20.52 39.16 29.62
N ASN A 718 21.32 38.52 30.48
CA ASN A 718 22.39 39.18 31.22
C ASN A 718 23.38 39.90 30.27
N GLY A 719 23.54 41.21 30.44
CA GLY A 719 24.41 42.05 29.62
C GLY A 719 23.89 42.33 28.19
N ALA A 720 22.68 41.90 27.84
CA ALA A 720 21.98 42.34 26.63
C ALA A 720 21.53 43.82 26.74
N GLY A 721 20.98 44.37 25.67
CA GLY A 721 20.57 45.78 25.62
C GLY A 721 19.88 46.15 24.31
N LEU A 722 19.36 47.37 24.24
CA LEU A 722 18.73 47.93 23.04
C LEU A 722 19.22 49.36 22.84
N ALA A 723 19.89 49.59 21.71
CA ALA A 723 20.45 50.88 21.32
C ALA A 723 19.80 51.40 20.04
N PHE A 724 19.17 52.57 20.13
CA PHE A 724 18.74 53.38 19.00
C PHE A 724 19.88 54.33 18.63
N ARG A 725 20.28 54.32 17.37
CA ARG A 725 21.48 55.01 16.90
C ARG A 725 21.26 55.78 15.61
N ASP A 726 22.08 56.79 15.40
CA ASP A 726 22.37 57.39 14.09
C ASP A 726 21.09 57.64 13.25
N ASN A 727 20.38 58.72 13.59
CA ASN A 727 19.13 59.18 12.98
C ASN A 727 17.90 58.26 13.10
N THR A 728 17.93 57.19 13.91
CA THR A 728 16.70 56.49 14.30
C THR A 728 15.69 57.45 14.95
N VAL A 729 14.44 57.32 14.54
CA VAL A 729 13.27 57.99 15.12
C VAL A 729 12.45 56.94 15.89
N ILE A 730 12.07 57.22 17.13
CA ILE A 730 11.31 56.28 17.97
C ILE A 730 9.97 56.88 18.43
N SER A 731 8.94 56.05 18.45
CA SER A 731 7.61 56.37 18.98
C SER A 731 7.20 55.21 19.91
N ILE A 732 7.57 55.30 21.19
CA ILE A 732 7.32 54.27 22.20
C ILE A 732 6.16 54.71 23.08
N GLU A 733 4.94 54.40 22.63
CA GLU A 733 3.70 54.93 23.22
C GLU A 733 2.91 53.79 23.90
N GLY A 734 2.97 53.74 25.23
CA GLY A 734 2.12 52.89 26.05
C GLY A 734 0.76 53.52 26.34
N THR A 735 0.00 52.88 27.23
CA THR A 735 -1.16 53.50 27.89
C THR A 735 -1.10 53.22 29.40
N SER A 736 -1.95 53.88 30.19
CA SER A 736 -2.03 53.63 31.65
C SER A 736 -2.40 52.18 32.00
N ASP A 737 -3.15 51.52 31.12
CA ASP A 737 -3.71 50.19 31.34
C ASP A 737 -2.82 49.11 30.70
N ASP A 738 -2.18 49.45 29.57
CA ASP A 738 -1.22 48.63 28.82
C ASP A 738 0.09 49.44 28.56
N PRO A 739 0.97 49.58 29.56
CA PRO A 739 2.26 50.24 29.38
C PRO A 739 3.26 49.36 28.62
N VAL A 740 4.16 49.95 27.83
CA VAL A 740 5.28 49.21 27.22
C VAL A 740 6.28 48.85 28.31
N LEU A 741 6.76 47.60 28.37
CA LEU A 741 7.65 47.12 29.43
C LEU A 741 9.01 46.67 28.90
N PHE A 742 10.10 47.24 29.41
CA PHE A 742 11.48 46.80 29.20
C PHE A 742 12.08 46.30 30.53
N THR A 743 12.53 45.06 30.59
CA THR A 743 12.99 44.41 31.83
C THR A 743 14.16 43.44 31.61
N GLY A 744 14.95 43.18 32.64
CA GLY A 744 15.80 41.98 32.67
C GLY A 744 14.95 40.71 32.63
N SER A 745 15.47 39.64 32.00
CA SER A 745 14.89 38.29 32.03
C SER A 745 14.89 37.68 33.43
N GLU A 746 15.85 38.09 34.26
CA GLU A 746 15.85 37.89 35.71
C GLU A 746 15.63 39.24 36.40
N LYS A 747 14.91 39.23 37.52
CA LYS A 747 14.52 40.43 38.28
C LYS A 747 15.64 40.85 39.24
N VAL A 748 16.81 41.13 38.67
CA VAL A 748 18.06 41.50 39.37
C VAL A 748 18.48 42.90 38.97
N GLU A 749 18.79 43.77 39.93
CA GLU A 749 19.26 45.14 39.66
C GLU A 749 20.54 45.11 38.83
N GLY A 750 20.60 45.84 37.72
CA GLY A 750 21.75 45.81 36.82
C GLY A 750 21.91 44.48 36.05
N TRP A 751 20.82 43.78 35.72
CA TRP A 751 20.89 42.56 34.93
C TRP A 751 21.29 42.82 33.47
N TRP A 752 20.76 43.90 32.88
CA TRP A 752 20.94 44.24 31.46
C TRP A 752 21.38 45.70 31.31
N LYS A 753 21.86 46.10 30.13
CA LYS A 753 22.50 47.42 29.91
C LYS A 753 21.57 48.63 30.02
N GLY A 754 20.26 48.43 30.02
CA GLY A 754 19.29 49.53 29.83
C GLY A 754 19.13 49.92 28.35
N LEU A 755 18.31 50.92 28.07
CA LEU A 755 18.14 51.51 26.74
C LEU A 755 19.21 52.57 26.45
N LEU A 756 19.59 52.71 25.18
CA LEU A 756 20.43 53.82 24.70
C LEU A 756 19.75 54.58 23.55
N LEU A 757 19.69 55.90 23.66
CA LEU A 757 19.51 56.81 22.53
C LEU A 757 20.85 57.52 22.27
N SER A 758 21.43 57.28 21.09
CA SER A 758 22.72 57.87 20.68
C SER A 758 22.66 58.45 19.29
N ASN A 759 22.84 59.76 19.14
CA ASN A 759 22.78 60.44 17.85
C ASN A 759 21.38 60.36 17.18
N THR A 760 20.31 60.58 17.94
CA THR A 760 18.92 60.53 17.48
C THR A 760 18.30 61.94 17.50
N PRO A 761 18.59 62.81 16.51
CA PRO A 761 18.30 64.24 16.59
C PRO A 761 16.84 64.66 16.30
N SER A 762 15.93 63.71 16.05
CA SER A 762 14.54 64.02 15.73
C SER A 762 13.76 64.48 16.96
N SER A 763 13.04 65.60 16.85
CA SER A 763 12.08 66.06 17.86
C SER A 763 10.78 65.25 17.87
N GLN A 764 10.66 64.20 17.04
CA GLN A 764 9.55 63.24 17.05
C GLN A 764 9.81 62.05 17.97
N ASN A 765 10.99 61.98 18.61
CA ASN A 765 11.33 60.91 19.54
C ASN A 765 10.50 61.00 20.82
N THR A 766 9.70 59.98 21.12
CA THR A 766 8.83 59.94 22.29
C THR A 766 8.90 58.61 23.04
N ILE A 767 8.74 58.70 24.37
CA ILE A 767 8.63 57.59 25.31
C ILE A 767 7.52 57.98 26.32
N ASP A 768 6.30 57.49 26.11
CA ASP A 768 5.15 57.80 26.99
C ASP A 768 4.53 56.52 27.57
N ASN A 769 4.13 56.55 28.84
CA ASN A 769 3.55 55.39 29.55
C ASN A 769 4.41 54.10 29.44
N VAL A 770 5.72 54.22 29.65
CA VAL A 770 6.69 53.12 29.55
C VAL A 770 7.24 52.73 30.93
N ILE A 771 7.44 51.44 31.17
CA ILE A 771 8.14 50.91 32.36
C ILE A 771 9.50 50.38 31.92
N ILE A 772 10.58 50.88 32.53
CA ILE A 772 11.94 50.39 32.32
C ILE A 772 12.53 49.99 33.66
N GLU A 773 12.85 48.69 33.81
CA GLU A 773 13.28 48.10 35.09
C GLU A 773 14.50 47.17 34.98
N TYR A 774 15.25 47.05 36.07
CA TYR A 774 16.39 46.12 36.22
C TYR A 774 17.58 46.34 35.26
N GLY A 775 17.65 47.52 34.62
CA GLY A 775 18.75 47.93 33.74
C GLY A 775 19.97 48.48 34.49
N GLY A 776 20.92 49.06 33.76
CA GLY A 776 22.15 49.63 34.33
C GLY A 776 23.28 48.64 34.63
N GLY A 777 23.26 47.44 34.04
CA GLY A 777 24.25 46.38 34.27
C GLY A 777 25.59 46.54 33.53
N GLY A 778 25.66 47.43 32.53
CA GLY A 778 26.89 47.64 31.76
C GLY A 778 26.81 48.85 30.84
N SER A 779 27.96 49.46 30.56
CA SER A 779 28.05 50.66 29.73
C SER A 779 28.07 50.35 28.24
N TYR A 780 27.48 51.26 27.45
CA TYR A 780 27.56 51.28 25.98
C TYR A 780 28.86 51.88 25.42
N TRP A 781 29.69 52.53 26.25
CA TRP A 781 30.96 53.13 25.85
C TRP A 781 32.09 52.74 26.80
N SER A 782 33.25 52.37 26.25
CA SER A 782 34.41 51.89 27.03
C SER A 782 35.08 52.94 27.92
N THR A 783 34.82 54.24 27.69
CA THR A 783 35.44 55.36 28.42
C THR A 783 34.55 55.99 29.48
N HIS A 784 33.30 55.55 29.62
CA HIS A 784 32.30 56.20 30.46
C HIS A 784 31.50 55.17 31.26
N ASN A 785 31.34 55.39 32.56
CA ASN A 785 30.46 54.58 33.40
C ASN A 785 29.05 55.19 33.40
N GLN A 786 28.30 54.94 32.32
CA GLN A 786 26.93 55.43 32.14
C GLN A 786 25.97 54.25 32.31
N LEU A 787 25.76 53.89 33.57
CA LEU A 787 24.90 52.80 33.99
C LEU A 787 23.52 53.41 34.31
N ALA A 788 22.49 53.00 33.57
CA ALA A 788 21.12 53.41 33.85
C ALA A 788 20.08 52.46 33.23
N ASN A 789 18.81 52.63 33.60
CA ASN A 789 17.70 52.07 32.85
C ASN A 789 17.57 52.71 31.46
N LEU A 790 17.82 54.03 31.35
CA LEU A 790 17.82 54.77 30.09
C LEU A 790 19.03 55.72 30.00
N VAL A 791 19.75 55.67 28.88
CA VAL A 791 20.91 56.53 28.61
C VAL A 791 20.64 57.36 27.36
N ILE A 792 20.76 58.69 27.48
CA ILE A 792 20.54 59.67 26.41
C ILE A 792 21.87 60.40 26.16
N GLY A 793 22.35 60.42 24.92
CA GLY A 793 23.58 61.13 24.57
C GLY A 793 24.14 60.86 23.18
N GLY A 794 25.46 60.73 23.10
CA GLY A 794 26.19 60.54 21.84
C GLY A 794 27.04 61.77 21.47
N ARG A 795 26.91 62.23 20.23
CA ARG A 795 27.55 63.45 19.70
C ARG A 795 26.78 64.70 20.15
N THR A 796 27.41 65.86 19.97
CA THR A 796 26.89 67.18 20.33
C THR A 796 26.42 67.98 19.10
N GLY A 797 25.82 69.15 19.30
CA GLY A 797 25.36 70.01 18.21
C GLY A 797 24.16 69.45 17.41
N SER A 798 24.27 69.41 16.08
CA SER A 798 23.19 68.92 15.19
C SER A 798 22.85 67.44 15.40
N ASP A 799 23.81 66.67 15.88
CA ASP A 799 23.71 65.22 16.07
C ASP A 799 23.22 64.87 17.48
N ALA A 800 22.95 65.85 18.36
CA ALA A 800 22.56 65.60 19.74
C ALA A 800 21.23 64.82 19.84
N ALA A 801 21.19 63.82 20.71
CA ALA A 801 19.98 63.03 20.95
C ALA A 801 18.87 63.92 21.52
N ARG A 802 17.66 63.75 20.96
CA ARG A 802 16.44 64.40 21.43
C ARG A 802 15.41 63.35 21.80
N VAL A 803 14.64 63.56 22.87
CA VAL A 803 13.49 62.72 23.24
C VAL A 803 12.58 63.43 24.24
N SER A 804 11.26 63.28 24.09
CA SER A 804 10.29 63.61 25.14
C SER A 804 9.95 62.35 25.93
N VAL A 805 10.04 62.39 27.26
CA VAL A 805 9.71 61.24 28.12
C VAL A 805 8.72 61.66 29.20
N THR A 806 7.55 61.03 29.18
CA THR A 806 6.38 61.40 29.99
C THR A 806 5.70 60.16 30.56
N ASN A 807 4.95 60.32 31.66
CA ASN A 807 4.12 59.27 32.31
C ASN A 807 4.80 57.90 32.57
N SER A 808 6.12 57.84 32.64
CA SER A 808 6.91 56.61 32.61
C SER A 808 7.51 56.25 33.98
N ILE A 809 7.86 54.98 34.18
CA ILE A 809 8.39 54.42 35.42
C ILE A 809 9.81 53.86 35.21
N PHE A 810 10.77 54.36 35.99
CA PHE A 810 12.17 53.92 35.96
C PHE A 810 12.54 53.32 37.32
N ARG A 811 12.69 51.99 37.40
CA ARG A 811 12.96 51.33 38.69
C ARG A 811 14.04 50.27 38.74
N ASN A 812 14.56 50.02 39.93
CA ASN A 812 15.49 48.93 40.25
C ASN A 812 16.73 48.91 39.34
N SER A 813 17.23 50.08 38.92
CA SER A 813 18.46 50.18 38.14
C SER A 813 19.70 49.92 39.00
N GLY A 814 20.71 49.28 38.40
CA GLY A 814 22.02 49.06 39.03
C GLY A 814 22.80 50.35 39.33
N ASP A 815 22.38 51.49 38.77
CA ASP A 815 22.86 52.83 39.13
C ASP A 815 21.70 53.84 38.96
N TYR A 816 21.67 54.69 37.93
CA TYR A 816 20.64 55.74 37.80
C TYR A 816 19.37 55.29 37.05
N GLY A 817 18.23 55.93 37.31
CA GLY A 817 17.05 55.78 36.45
C GLY A 817 17.33 56.26 35.01
N ILE A 818 17.80 57.50 34.87
CA ILE A 818 18.18 58.09 33.57
C ILE A 818 19.56 58.77 33.65
N VAL A 819 20.41 58.56 32.65
CA VAL A 819 21.67 59.30 32.45
C VAL A 819 21.57 60.15 31.19
N ILE A 820 21.88 61.45 31.31
CA ILE A 820 21.76 62.45 30.24
C ILE A 820 23.13 63.07 30.00
N SER A 821 23.59 63.03 28.75
CA SER A 821 24.87 63.60 28.34
C SER A 821 24.69 65.04 27.85
N ALA A 822 25.67 65.92 28.11
CA ALA A 822 25.70 67.31 27.65
C ALA A 822 25.21 67.51 26.20
N GLU A 823 24.42 68.58 26.02
CA GLU A 823 23.74 68.99 24.76
C GLU A 823 22.55 68.12 24.29
N SER A 824 22.17 67.05 25.00
CA SER A 824 20.92 66.33 24.70
C SER A 824 19.68 67.20 24.96
N ASP A 825 18.65 67.09 24.11
CA ASP A 825 17.41 67.89 24.15
C ASP A 825 16.27 67.05 24.75
N VAL A 826 15.80 67.41 25.95
CA VAL A 826 14.78 66.65 26.72
C VAL A 826 13.79 67.60 27.38
N ASN A 827 12.60 67.12 27.76
CA ASN A 827 11.60 67.92 28.45
C ASN A 827 12.06 68.38 29.85
N ASP A 828 11.74 69.62 30.22
CA ASP A 828 12.20 70.28 31.46
C ASP A 828 11.81 69.51 32.74
N ASP A 829 10.69 68.79 32.69
CA ASP A 829 10.06 68.05 33.77
C ASP A 829 10.40 66.54 33.80
N LEU A 830 11.27 66.06 32.90
CA LEU A 830 11.73 64.67 32.77
C LEU A 830 11.96 63.95 34.12
N CYS A 831 12.63 64.62 35.06
CA CYS A 831 13.04 64.03 36.34
C CYS A 831 12.04 64.28 37.49
N THR A 832 10.89 64.88 37.19
CA THR A 832 9.84 65.27 38.16
C THR A 832 8.43 64.80 37.79
N GLU A 833 8.15 64.58 36.50
CA GLU A 833 6.87 64.04 36.00
C GLU A 833 6.87 62.51 36.02
N ASN A 834 8.01 61.89 35.71
CA ASN A 834 8.19 60.43 35.70
C ASN A 834 8.41 59.86 37.11
N VAL A 835 8.07 58.58 37.29
CA VAL A 835 8.17 57.85 38.56
C VAL A 835 9.52 57.14 38.66
N PHE A 836 10.18 57.26 39.82
CA PHE A 836 11.49 56.65 40.08
C PHE A 836 11.51 55.89 41.40
N GLU A 837 11.87 54.61 41.38
CA GLU A 837 11.84 53.72 42.56
C GLU A 837 13.05 52.79 42.59
N GLY A 838 13.71 52.58 43.74
CA GLY A 838 14.73 51.53 43.89
C GLY A 838 16.01 51.66 43.04
N ASN A 839 16.29 52.78 42.38
CA ASN A 839 17.51 52.98 41.59
C ASN A 839 18.70 53.31 42.51
N GLN A 840 19.82 52.59 42.39
CA GLN A 840 20.95 52.65 43.32
C GLN A 840 21.72 53.99 43.34
N GLY A 841 21.89 54.63 42.18
CA GLY A 841 22.56 55.92 42.01
C GLY A 841 21.64 57.13 42.19
N GLY A 842 20.34 56.95 41.95
CA GLY A 842 19.30 57.98 42.04
C GLY A 842 18.46 58.11 40.78
N ASN A 843 17.61 59.14 40.72
CA ASN A 843 16.61 59.30 39.65
C ASN A 843 17.26 59.65 38.30
N CYS A 844 17.97 60.79 38.26
CA CYS A 844 18.59 61.34 37.06
C CYS A 844 20.03 61.77 37.32
N PHE A 845 20.91 61.57 36.34
CA PHE A 845 22.27 62.13 36.32
C PHE A 845 22.49 62.95 35.05
N PHE A 846 22.78 64.24 35.22
CA PHE A 846 23.17 65.15 34.14
C PHE A 846 24.70 65.29 34.14
N ARG A 847 25.33 65.05 32.98
CA ARG A 847 26.79 65.01 32.82
C ARG A 847 27.36 66.23 32.10
#